data_AF-A0A963U1G4-F1
#
_entry.id   AF-A0A963U1G4-F1
#
_cell.length_a   1.000
_cell.length_b   1.000
_cell.length_c   1.000
_cell.angle_alpha   90.00
_cell.angle_beta   90.00
_cell.angle_gamma   90.00
#
_symmetry.space_group_name_H-M   'P 1'
#
loop_
_entity.id
_entity.type
_entity.pdbx_description
1 polymer ?
#
loop_
_entity_poly.entity_id
_entity_poly.type
_entity_poly.pdbx_seq_one_letter_code
_entity_poly.pdbx_strand_id
1 'polypeptide(L)'
;MTPLASHHMAGLKNLDALAPVNTGVKAVRSGPWSDARTWGGRIPKGRIIIPKGVDVVFDLANSPTINSIRIEGCLELSSRSNSRLNAEFIYVAPGGELLAGSPNAPIAPSVTAEVVFPDLGPLDPKIDPTLTGKGLVAASRVRLYGALKTPRAKVASAPKKGDSVIRLSQAPNGWRIGDRVVLTGTRFIPQKKKRGVVVSSNTEDEARFIRAIRGADITLDKPLTFDHGAPDPSLGAYLVNFSRNIRFATQNGANLPASRRAHSMYMSTETTVQGVEFFEMGRTDKSVRALDADKLSPPTPTSNVKGRYPLHLHQAGFVSDNAAPVVRNVAVWGSPGWGIAQHAGNAFLYQNNTFNTFGAAFVSESGNETGAWVGNTAIKTVGVAHLLKNGGDVRAFDLARTGDAYWLQSRSVRLHDNLAAGLPGGVGFVYFHRNNDLGSRFPISPSFARANFCTPAAMRFRPQSIDKPAIAQFTDNEVIAAKEGFHVVKASPIEPHDIRSVIDNFRAWEVKTGVWLTYTSRYTVKNSLLIGASSQSGTLGVKFGKNTYDLAVVNTTIENFSFGVDLSKVTTRTFGKTSAYTLAGVNFRNIANVKTLAQDASDQIFTRTPSTKSASLKFNWGGGPAYLGARGVFLLVQGVKSDSSGTTPYPVSTTEFRLNGANFKNMIRDRGWHTLTNGRRATVVPEFYSDRLTGEIFQTSFIAVPPARYRWPSQLVDGSSADQGRLDPKAPAPTARDDSASVSRNGKATIAVLSNDRSNDGGMTPSGYTYPRNGNVTQLANGSFVYEPFPDFSGSDSFTYWVRNRQGVVARATVNVSVR
;
A
#
# COMPACT_ATOMS: atom_id res chain seq x y z
N MET A 1 18.06 14.69 -19.37
CA MET A 1 17.68 13.37 -18.84
C MET A 1 16.54 12.85 -19.68
N THR A 2 16.66 11.63 -20.21
CA THR A 2 15.60 10.97 -20.98
C THR A 2 14.37 10.77 -20.09
N PRO A 3 13.14 11.09 -20.52
CA PRO A 3 11.95 10.89 -19.70
C PRO A 3 11.75 9.40 -19.39
N LEU A 4 11.30 9.12 -18.16
CA LEU A 4 11.00 7.83 -17.52
C LEU A 4 10.21 6.79 -18.35
N ALA A 5 9.69 7.14 -19.51
CA ALA A 5 8.85 6.28 -20.34
C ALA A 5 9.63 5.30 -21.24
N SER A 6 10.97 5.31 -21.23
CA SER A 6 11.80 4.46 -22.11
C SER A 6 11.68 2.95 -21.86
N HIS A 7 11.05 2.51 -20.77
CA HIS A 7 10.75 1.10 -20.52
C HIS A 7 9.40 0.64 -21.09
N HIS A 8 8.58 1.57 -21.61
CA HIS A 8 7.27 1.30 -22.22
C HIS A 8 7.24 1.58 -23.73
N MET A 9 8.39 1.50 -24.41
CA MET A 9 8.53 1.91 -25.83
C MET A 9 7.47 1.33 -26.78
N ALA A 10 7.06 0.07 -26.59
CA ALA A 10 5.99 -0.53 -27.39
C ALA A 10 4.61 0.10 -27.12
N GLY A 11 4.31 0.40 -25.85
CA GLY A 11 3.10 1.12 -25.45
C GLY A 11 3.09 2.56 -25.99
N LEU A 12 4.23 3.26 -25.93
CA LEU A 12 4.36 4.62 -26.48
C LEU A 12 4.08 4.67 -27.98
N LYS A 13 4.62 3.73 -28.77
CA LYS A 13 4.35 3.65 -30.21
C LYS A 13 2.85 3.51 -30.52
N ASN A 14 2.11 2.73 -29.73
CA ASN A 14 0.65 2.63 -29.88
C ASN A 14 -0.03 3.97 -29.58
N LEU A 15 0.36 4.66 -28.50
CA LEU A 15 -0.20 5.96 -28.13
C LEU A 15 0.08 7.03 -29.19
N ASP A 16 1.28 7.03 -29.77
CA ASP A 16 1.63 7.91 -30.88
C ASP A 16 0.76 7.64 -32.12
N ALA A 17 0.36 6.39 -32.39
CA ALA A 17 -0.57 6.08 -33.48
C ALA A 17 -2.01 6.54 -33.20
N LEU A 18 -2.46 6.48 -31.94
CA LEU A 18 -3.79 6.96 -31.51
C LEU A 18 -3.90 8.49 -31.51
N ALA A 19 -2.79 9.19 -31.26
CA ALA A 19 -2.69 10.64 -31.30
C ALA A 19 -1.44 11.07 -32.11
N PRO A 20 -1.50 10.99 -33.46
CA PRO A 20 -0.36 11.29 -34.33
C PRO A 20 0.08 12.74 -34.28
N VAL A 21 1.40 12.97 -34.29
CA VAL A 21 2.00 14.32 -34.26
C VAL A 21 1.73 15.16 -35.52
N ASN A 22 1.41 14.53 -36.64
CA ASN A 22 1.23 15.19 -37.95
C ASN A 22 -0.23 15.21 -38.42
N THR A 23 -1.20 14.84 -37.58
CA THR A 23 -2.61 14.72 -37.97
C THR A 23 -3.51 15.41 -36.97
N GLY A 24 -3.81 16.69 -37.21
CA GLY A 24 -4.69 17.50 -36.35
C GLY A 24 -4.41 19.00 -36.49
N VAL A 25 -5.17 19.81 -35.77
CA VAL A 25 -4.93 21.25 -35.65
C VAL A 25 -3.86 21.49 -34.59
N LYS A 26 -2.80 22.20 -34.97
CA LYS A 26 -1.64 22.48 -34.12
C LYS A 26 -1.76 23.88 -33.52
N ALA A 27 -1.53 24.01 -32.21
CA ALA A 27 -1.34 25.33 -31.61
C ALA A 27 -0.05 25.97 -32.18
N VAL A 28 -0.15 27.22 -32.65
CA VAL A 28 0.96 27.94 -33.30
C VAL A 28 1.68 28.90 -32.36
N ARG A 29 1.08 29.19 -31.20
CA ARG A 29 1.64 30.03 -30.13
C ARG A 29 1.00 29.69 -28.80
N SER A 30 1.65 30.08 -27.70
CA SER A 30 1.06 30.00 -26.35
C SER A 30 -0.10 30.98 -26.19
N GLY A 31 -1.12 30.60 -25.42
CA GLY A 31 -2.28 31.45 -25.19
C GLY A 31 -3.52 30.68 -24.73
N PRO A 32 -4.64 31.39 -24.49
CA PRO A 32 -5.89 30.74 -24.16
C PRO A 32 -6.44 29.95 -25.36
N TRP A 33 -7.16 28.86 -25.06
CA TRP A 33 -7.80 28.02 -26.07
C TRP A 33 -8.86 28.80 -26.85
N SER A 34 -9.55 29.74 -26.19
CA SER A 34 -10.55 30.61 -26.79
C SER A 34 -10.01 31.61 -27.82
N ASP A 35 -8.72 31.93 -27.81
CA ASP A 35 -8.12 32.86 -28.79
C ASP A 35 -7.81 32.10 -30.10
N ALA A 36 -8.51 32.46 -31.18
CA ALA A 36 -8.32 31.84 -32.49
C ALA A 36 -6.88 31.97 -33.01
N ARG A 37 -6.12 32.99 -32.58
CA ARG A 37 -4.72 33.19 -32.96
C ARG A 37 -3.78 32.17 -32.30
N THR A 38 -4.17 31.56 -31.18
CA THR A 38 -3.48 30.37 -30.60
C THR A 38 -3.42 29.22 -31.61
N TRP A 39 -4.38 29.17 -32.53
CA TRP A 39 -4.62 28.07 -33.47
C TRP A 39 -4.45 28.47 -34.95
N GLY A 40 -3.82 29.61 -35.23
CA GLY A 40 -3.59 30.06 -36.61
C GLY A 40 -4.84 30.61 -37.31
N GLY A 41 -5.89 30.99 -36.56
CA GLY A 41 -7.03 31.74 -37.07
C GLY A 41 -8.41 31.15 -36.76
N ARG A 42 -8.50 29.90 -36.27
CA ARG A 42 -9.80 29.29 -35.91
C ARG A 42 -9.68 28.34 -34.70
N ILE A 43 -10.63 28.45 -33.78
CA ILE A 43 -10.74 27.52 -32.63
C ILE A 43 -10.90 26.08 -33.17
N PRO A 44 -10.10 25.13 -32.67
CA PRO A 44 -9.94 23.85 -33.33
C PRO A 44 -11.06 22.88 -32.98
N LYS A 45 -11.27 21.89 -33.87
CA LYS A 45 -12.17 20.74 -33.69
C LYS A 45 -11.43 19.47 -34.12
N GLY A 46 -11.90 18.31 -33.69
CA GLY A 46 -11.34 17.03 -34.14
C GLY A 46 -10.10 16.62 -33.35
N ARG A 47 -8.95 16.46 -34.02
CA ARG A 47 -7.66 16.11 -33.39
C ARG A 47 -6.82 17.34 -33.12
N ILE A 48 -6.23 17.43 -31.93
CA ILE A 48 -5.52 18.61 -31.44
C ILE A 48 -4.09 18.26 -31.05
N ILE A 49 -3.14 19.14 -31.38
CA ILE A 49 -1.73 19.00 -31.02
C ILE A 49 -1.25 20.28 -30.33
N ILE A 50 -0.73 20.14 -29.11
CA ILE A 50 -0.03 21.20 -28.38
C ILE A 50 1.47 20.87 -28.44
N PRO A 51 2.24 21.51 -29.32
CA PRO A 51 3.63 21.16 -29.55
C PRO A 51 4.54 21.58 -28.39
N LYS A 52 5.72 20.97 -28.33
CA LYS A 52 6.78 21.35 -27.39
C LYS A 52 7.04 22.87 -27.44
N GLY A 53 7.12 23.50 -26.27
CA GLY A 53 7.36 24.94 -26.12
C GLY A 53 6.12 25.83 -26.28
N VAL A 54 4.94 25.24 -26.47
CA VAL A 54 3.66 25.96 -26.51
C VAL A 54 2.81 25.59 -25.30
N ASP A 55 2.29 26.61 -24.63
CA ASP A 55 1.44 26.48 -23.45
C ASP A 55 0.03 26.98 -23.77
N VAL A 56 -0.95 26.09 -23.63
CA VAL A 56 -2.37 26.41 -23.91
C VAL A 56 -3.17 26.33 -22.62
N VAL A 57 -3.91 27.40 -22.32
CA VAL A 57 -4.86 27.43 -21.20
C VAL A 57 -6.26 27.12 -21.71
N PHE A 58 -6.85 26.00 -21.30
CA PHE A 58 -8.23 25.66 -21.63
C PHE A 58 -9.22 26.46 -20.76
N ASP A 59 -9.89 27.42 -21.38
CA ASP A 59 -10.74 28.44 -20.74
C ASP A 59 -12.19 28.46 -21.24
N LEU A 60 -12.59 27.49 -22.07
CA LEU A 60 -13.94 27.41 -22.60
C LEU A 60 -14.91 26.83 -21.56
N ALA A 61 -16.07 27.48 -21.41
CA ALA A 61 -17.17 26.98 -20.59
C ALA A 61 -17.64 25.58 -21.03
N ASN A 62 -17.61 25.29 -22.33
CA ASN A 62 -17.85 23.97 -22.88
C ASN A 62 -17.21 23.85 -24.27
N SER A 63 -16.32 22.88 -24.48
CA SER A 63 -15.73 22.63 -25.80
C SER A 63 -16.71 21.89 -26.72
N PRO A 64 -16.55 21.99 -28.06
CA PRO A 64 -17.06 20.95 -28.95
C PRO A 64 -16.41 19.60 -28.64
N THR A 65 -16.97 18.52 -29.17
CA THR A 65 -16.38 17.19 -29.06
C THR A 65 -15.04 17.12 -29.79
N ILE A 66 -14.00 16.69 -29.08
CA ILE A 66 -12.64 16.51 -29.56
C ILE A 66 -12.33 15.01 -29.61
N ASN A 67 -11.78 14.53 -30.72
CA ASN A 67 -11.41 13.12 -30.87
C ASN A 67 -10.18 12.79 -30.02
N SER A 68 -9.13 13.58 -30.16
CA SER A 68 -7.93 13.40 -29.35
C SER A 68 -7.14 14.69 -29.14
N ILE A 69 -6.41 14.75 -28.02
CA ILE A 69 -5.46 15.82 -27.71
C ILE A 69 -4.10 15.18 -27.44
N ARG A 70 -3.10 15.56 -28.22
CA ARG A 70 -1.68 15.25 -27.99
C ARG A 70 -1.01 16.45 -27.33
N ILE A 71 -0.41 16.24 -26.16
CA ILE A 71 0.26 17.29 -25.38
C ILE A 71 1.76 17.00 -25.34
N GLU A 72 2.55 17.76 -26.09
CA GLU A 72 4.03 17.76 -26.07
C GLU A 72 4.59 19.03 -25.42
N GLY A 73 3.81 20.12 -25.40
CA GLY A 73 4.02 21.32 -24.59
C GLY A 73 3.22 21.24 -23.30
N CYS A 74 2.43 22.27 -22.99
CA CYS A 74 1.60 22.32 -21.80
C CYS A 74 0.12 22.53 -22.12
N LEU A 75 -0.76 21.75 -21.49
CA LEU A 75 -2.19 22.06 -21.39
C LEU A 75 -2.53 22.37 -19.94
N GLU A 76 -2.96 23.59 -19.66
CA GLU A 76 -3.47 23.98 -18.34
C GLU A 76 -5.00 24.07 -18.37
N LEU A 77 -5.69 23.41 -17.45
CA LEU A 77 -7.11 23.63 -17.21
C LEU A 77 -7.28 24.93 -16.41
N SER A 78 -8.10 25.85 -16.92
CA SER A 78 -8.28 27.19 -16.32
C SER A 78 -8.63 27.11 -14.83
N SER A 79 -7.87 27.87 -14.04
CA SER A 79 -8.13 28.12 -12.62
C SER A 79 -9.03 29.35 -12.38
N ARG A 80 -9.38 30.08 -13.45
CA ARG A 80 -10.05 31.40 -13.38
C ARG A 80 -11.56 31.33 -13.62
N SER A 81 -12.01 30.33 -14.35
CA SER A 81 -13.40 30.22 -14.80
C SER A 81 -13.83 28.75 -14.88
N ASN A 82 -15.14 28.52 -14.73
CA ASN A 82 -15.70 27.19 -14.95
C ASN A 82 -15.43 26.76 -16.40
N SER A 83 -14.88 25.56 -16.56
CA SER A 83 -14.49 25.02 -17.85
C SER A 83 -14.91 23.57 -18.00
N ARG A 84 -15.27 23.17 -19.22
CA ARG A 84 -15.62 21.79 -19.57
C ARG A 84 -15.01 21.37 -20.90
N LEU A 85 -14.03 20.48 -20.83
CA LEU A 85 -13.34 19.89 -21.98
C LEU A 85 -13.98 18.54 -22.34
N ASN A 86 -14.54 18.43 -23.54
CA ASN A 86 -15.11 17.20 -24.08
C ASN A 86 -14.11 16.57 -25.06
N ALA A 87 -13.27 15.65 -24.59
CA ALA A 87 -12.25 14.98 -25.41
C ALA A 87 -12.29 13.47 -25.19
N GLU A 88 -12.43 12.67 -26.26
CA GLU A 88 -12.49 11.21 -26.12
C GLU A 88 -11.17 10.62 -25.61
N PHE A 89 -10.04 11.14 -26.09
CA PHE A 89 -8.71 10.68 -25.70
C PHE A 89 -7.73 11.84 -25.46
N ILE A 90 -7.02 11.81 -24.34
CA ILE A 90 -5.95 12.75 -24.01
C ILE A 90 -4.67 11.95 -23.83
N TYR A 91 -3.63 12.34 -24.57
CA TYR A 91 -2.30 11.76 -24.47
C TYR A 91 -1.29 12.85 -24.05
N VAL A 92 -0.79 12.74 -22.83
CA VAL A 92 0.35 13.55 -22.38
C VAL A 92 1.62 12.83 -22.83
N ALA A 93 2.15 13.28 -23.97
CA ALA A 93 3.30 12.67 -24.61
C ALA A 93 4.60 12.94 -23.81
N PRO A 94 5.68 12.18 -24.04
CA PRO A 94 6.97 12.44 -23.38
C PRO A 94 7.43 13.90 -23.51
N GLY A 95 7.66 14.56 -22.37
CA GLY A 95 8.06 15.96 -22.31
C GLY A 95 6.91 16.95 -22.17
N GLY A 96 5.66 16.51 -22.40
CA GLY A 96 4.47 17.33 -22.19
C GLY A 96 4.01 17.39 -20.74
N GLU A 97 3.09 18.30 -20.45
CA GLU A 97 2.55 18.52 -19.11
C GLU A 97 1.04 18.84 -19.14
N LEU A 98 0.28 18.20 -18.25
CA LEU A 98 -1.12 18.56 -17.98
C LEU A 98 -1.21 19.20 -16.60
N LEU A 99 -1.67 20.45 -16.55
CA LEU A 99 -1.74 21.28 -15.35
C LEU A 99 -3.18 21.65 -14.97
N ALA A 100 -3.40 21.84 -13.68
CA ALA A 100 -4.58 22.49 -13.15
C ALA A 100 -4.25 23.07 -11.77
N GLY A 101 -4.11 24.39 -11.65
CA GLY A 101 -3.65 25.04 -10.42
C GLY A 101 -2.20 24.68 -10.04
N SER A 102 -1.80 25.03 -8.81
CA SER A 102 -0.45 24.77 -8.27
C SER A 102 -0.50 24.42 -6.78
N PRO A 103 0.61 23.95 -6.16
CA PRO A 103 0.63 23.67 -4.71
C PRO A 103 0.24 24.87 -3.84
N ASN A 104 0.62 26.08 -4.24
CA ASN A 104 0.38 27.32 -3.49
C ASN A 104 -0.88 28.06 -3.95
N ALA A 105 -1.45 27.68 -5.09
CA ALA A 105 -2.67 28.24 -5.65
C ALA A 105 -3.48 27.11 -6.34
N PRO A 106 -4.10 26.20 -5.56
CA PRO A 106 -5.01 25.20 -6.13
C PRO A 106 -6.21 25.90 -6.78
N ILE A 107 -6.89 25.21 -7.71
CA ILE A 107 -8.14 25.73 -8.30
C ILE A 107 -9.11 26.05 -7.17
N ALA A 108 -9.55 27.31 -7.13
CA ALA A 108 -10.44 27.81 -6.11
C ALA A 108 -11.69 26.92 -6.03
N PRO A 109 -12.22 26.61 -4.84
CA PRO A 109 -13.30 25.63 -4.76
C PRO A 109 -14.58 26.10 -5.46
N SER A 110 -14.78 27.40 -5.72
CA SER A 110 -15.89 27.97 -6.52
C SER A 110 -15.75 27.77 -8.04
N VAL A 111 -14.57 27.36 -8.51
CA VAL A 111 -14.26 27.15 -9.93
C VAL A 111 -14.20 25.65 -10.22
N THR A 112 -14.89 25.22 -11.26
CA THR A 112 -14.89 23.82 -11.73
C THR A 112 -14.07 23.65 -13.00
N ALA A 113 -13.19 22.65 -13.03
CA ALA A 113 -12.47 22.20 -14.22
C ALA A 113 -12.91 20.77 -14.55
N GLU A 114 -13.76 20.60 -15.55
CA GLU A 114 -14.31 19.31 -15.93
C GLU A 114 -13.68 18.79 -17.25
N VAL A 115 -13.28 17.52 -17.25
CA VAL A 115 -12.96 16.77 -18.47
C VAL A 115 -13.97 15.64 -18.59
N VAL A 116 -14.80 15.71 -19.64
CA VAL A 116 -15.75 14.66 -19.98
C VAL A 116 -15.22 13.90 -21.19
N PHE A 117 -15.14 12.58 -21.06
CA PHE A 117 -14.76 11.67 -22.13
C PHE A 117 -16.03 11.21 -22.85
N PRO A 118 -16.38 11.78 -24.02
CA PRO A 118 -17.50 11.32 -24.83
C PRO A 118 -17.23 9.93 -25.39
N ASP A 119 -18.30 9.17 -25.61
CA ASP A 119 -18.24 7.85 -26.21
C ASP A 119 -18.54 7.95 -27.72
N LEU A 120 -17.49 7.95 -28.55
CA LEU A 120 -17.61 8.10 -30.01
C LEU A 120 -17.78 6.76 -30.75
N GLY A 121 -18.11 5.69 -30.03
CA GLY A 121 -18.24 4.34 -30.60
C GLY A 121 -17.28 3.32 -29.98
N PRO A 122 -17.36 2.04 -30.38
CA PRO A 122 -16.39 1.03 -29.98
C PRO A 122 -14.95 1.39 -30.41
N LEU A 123 -13.95 0.94 -29.65
CA LEU A 123 -12.55 1.01 -30.08
C LEU A 123 -12.34 0.13 -31.33
N ASP A 124 -11.49 0.58 -32.26
CA ASP A 124 -11.07 -0.23 -33.42
C ASP A 124 -9.75 -0.94 -33.11
N PRO A 125 -9.72 -2.27 -32.93
CA PRO A 125 -8.50 -3.03 -32.65
C PRO A 125 -7.45 -2.97 -33.76
N LYS A 126 -7.82 -2.56 -34.98
CA LYS A 126 -6.86 -2.35 -36.07
C LYS A 126 -6.01 -1.10 -35.87
N ILE A 127 -6.60 -0.07 -35.24
CA ILE A 127 -5.94 1.21 -34.94
C ILE A 127 -5.37 1.18 -33.52
N ASP A 128 -6.06 0.51 -32.60
CA ASP A 128 -5.70 0.36 -31.19
C ASP A 128 -5.54 -1.12 -30.80
N PRO A 129 -4.48 -1.81 -31.26
CA PRO A 129 -4.26 -3.24 -30.99
C PRO A 129 -4.12 -3.57 -29.50
N THR A 130 -3.88 -2.58 -28.64
CA THR A 130 -3.79 -2.79 -27.19
C THR A 130 -5.04 -2.34 -26.42
N LEU A 131 -6.05 -1.83 -27.12
CA LEU A 131 -7.26 -1.24 -26.55
C LEU A 131 -6.93 -0.25 -25.43
N THR A 132 -5.99 0.66 -25.67
CA THR A 132 -5.50 1.67 -24.73
C THR A 132 -6.17 3.04 -24.94
N GLY A 133 -6.81 3.31 -26.07
CA GLY A 133 -7.52 4.55 -26.32
C GLY A 133 -8.70 4.80 -25.37
N LYS A 134 -9.30 5.99 -25.48
CA LYS A 134 -10.35 6.56 -24.59
C LYS A 134 -9.89 6.83 -23.17
N GLY A 135 -10.05 8.08 -22.72
CA GLY A 135 -9.61 8.54 -21.42
C GLY A 135 -8.29 9.30 -21.46
N LEU A 136 -7.55 9.29 -20.35
CA LEU A 136 -6.29 10.00 -20.20
C LEU A 136 -5.13 9.00 -20.06
N VAL A 137 -4.15 9.07 -20.95
CA VAL A 137 -2.90 8.33 -20.78
C VAL A 137 -1.75 9.32 -20.74
N ALA A 138 -0.98 9.30 -19.66
CA ALA A 138 0.10 10.24 -19.43
C ALA A 138 1.45 9.52 -19.35
N ALA A 139 2.26 9.69 -20.39
CA ALA A 139 3.66 9.26 -20.41
C ALA A 139 4.59 10.27 -19.73
N SER A 140 4.08 11.44 -19.35
CA SER A 140 4.84 12.52 -18.72
C SER A 140 4.06 13.18 -17.58
N ARG A 141 4.43 14.41 -17.22
CA ARG A 141 3.97 15.10 -16.01
C ARG A 141 2.47 15.36 -16.03
N VAL A 142 1.82 15.10 -14.89
CA VAL A 142 0.46 15.55 -14.62
C VAL A 142 0.44 16.15 -13.22
N ARG A 143 0.02 17.41 -13.10
CA ARG A 143 -0.02 18.13 -11.82
C ARG A 143 -1.36 18.84 -11.68
N LEU A 144 -2.25 18.21 -10.93
CA LEU A 144 -3.61 18.69 -10.70
C LEU A 144 -3.76 19.03 -9.22
N TYR A 145 -4.09 20.29 -8.94
CA TYR A 145 -4.29 20.84 -7.61
C TYR A 145 -5.70 21.42 -7.51
N GLY A 146 -6.65 20.55 -7.20
CA GLY A 146 -8.00 20.93 -6.79
C GLY A 146 -8.06 21.36 -5.32
N ALA A 147 -9.19 21.91 -4.93
CA ALA A 147 -9.43 22.31 -3.55
C ALA A 147 -9.58 21.07 -2.65
N LEU A 148 -8.87 21.09 -1.52
CA LEU A 148 -8.95 20.06 -0.50
C LEU A 148 -10.23 20.20 0.34
N LYS A 149 -10.80 19.07 0.72
CA LYS A 149 -11.93 18.98 1.66
C LYS A 149 -11.64 17.97 2.76
N THR A 150 -12.33 18.08 3.90
CA THR A 150 -12.40 16.95 4.84
C THR A 150 -12.93 15.71 4.10
N PRO A 151 -12.17 14.62 3.95
CA PRO A 151 -12.55 13.50 3.08
C PRO A 151 -13.71 12.68 3.67
N ARG A 152 -13.69 12.49 4.99
CA ARG A 152 -14.70 11.79 5.79
C ARG A 152 -14.82 12.45 7.16
N ALA A 153 -15.99 12.36 7.77
CA ALA A 153 -16.24 12.79 9.14
C ALA A 153 -17.04 11.73 9.89
N LYS A 154 -16.62 11.41 11.13
CA LYS A 154 -17.35 10.50 12.00
C LYS A 154 -18.60 11.19 12.55
N VAL A 155 -19.72 10.47 12.62
CA VAL A 155 -20.96 10.98 13.25
C VAL A 155 -20.77 11.18 14.76
N ALA A 156 -21.45 12.17 15.33
CA ALA A 156 -21.43 12.43 16.79
C ALA A 156 -22.31 11.45 17.56
N SER A 157 -23.41 11.02 16.94
CA SER A 157 -24.35 10.04 17.45
C SER A 157 -24.86 9.19 16.29
N ALA A 158 -25.30 7.96 16.58
CA ALA A 158 -25.82 7.04 15.57
C ALA A 158 -27.06 7.64 14.85
N PRO A 159 -26.98 7.91 13.54
CA PRO A 159 -28.14 8.32 12.76
C PRO A 159 -29.18 7.21 12.70
N LYS A 160 -30.45 7.58 12.70
CA LYS A 160 -31.59 6.66 12.63
C LYS A 160 -32.31 6.79 11.29
N LYS A 161 -33.01 5.73 10.92
CA LYS A 161 -33.96 5.75 9.81
C LYS A 161 -34.93 6.91 9.98
N GLY A 162 -35.16 7.66 8.90
CA GLY A 162 -36.02 8.85 8.89
C GLY A 162 -35.29 10.16 9.20
N ASP A 163 -34.07 10.12 9.76
CA ASP A 163 -33.29 11.33 10.00
C ASP A 163 -32.96 12.02 8.67
N SER A 164 -33.07 13.35 8.63
CA SER A 164 -32.63 14.17 7.49
C SER A 164 -31.47 15.10 7.85
N VAL A 165 -31.02 15.08 9.11
CA VAL A 165 -29.90 15.88 9.62
C VAL A 165 -28.91 14.93 10.28
N ILE A 166 -27.66 15.00 9.85
CA ILE A 166 -26.56 14.22 10.41
C ILE A 166 -25.66 15.14 11.22
N ARG A 167 -25.56 14.91 12.53
CA ARG A 167 -24.60 15.59 13.39
C ARG A 167 -23.23 14.91 13.28
N LEU A 168 -22.23 15.63 12.82
CA LEU A 168 -20.83 15.18 12.77
C LEU A 168 -20.13 15.47 14.09
N SER A 169 -19.12 14.69 14.44
CA SER A 169 -18.28 14.92 15.63
C SER A 169 -17.53 16.25 15.58
N GLN A 170 -17.16 16.70 14.37
CA GLN A 170 -16.54 17.98 14.10
C GLN A 170 -17.11 18.57 12.81
N ALA A 171 -17.11 19.90 12.71
CA ALA A 171 -17.55 20.58 11.50
C ALA A 171 -16.60 20.26 10.33
N PRO A 172 -17.10 19.86 9.16
CA PRO A 172 -16.25 19.52 8.03
C PRO A 172 -15.73 20.79 7.33
N ASN A 173 -14.49 20.75 6.86
CA ASN A 173 -13.91 21.83 6.08
C ASN A 173 -14.14 21.62 4.57
N GLY A 174 -14.46 22.70 3.87
CA GLY A 174 -14.60 22.73 2.40
C GLY A 174 -15.85 22.07 1.83
N TRP A 175 -16.76 21.55 2.67
CA TRP A 175 -18.03 20.96 2.23
C TRP A 175 -19.03 22.03 1.78
N ARG A 176 -19.89 21.68 0.82
CA ARG A 176 -20.85 22.63 0.21
C ARG A 176 -22.21 22.00 -0.04
N ILE A 177 -23.23 22.87 -0.14
CA ILE A 177 -24.55 22.48 -0.67
C ILE A 177 -24.36 21.89 -2.07
N GLY A 178 -25.04 20.79 -2.35
CA GLY A 178 -24.93 20.03 -3.60
C GLY A 178 -23.81 19.00 -3.62
N ASP A 179 -22.92 18.97 -2.62
CA ASP A 179 -21.91 17.90 -2.53
C ASP A 179 -22.59 16.53 -2.38
N ARG A 180 -22.06 15.56 -3.12
CA ARG A 180 -22.45 14.16 -3.01
C ARG A 180 -21.72 13.51 -1.84
N VAL A 181 -22.48 12.93 -0.93
CA VAL A 181 -21.98 12.26 0.26
C VAL A 181 -22.51 10.83 0.36
N VAL A 182 -21.80 9.98 1.09
CA VAL A 182 -22.25 8.62 1.44
C VAL A 182 -22.12 8.44 2.94
N LEU A 183 -23.22 8.03 3.58
CA LEU A 183 -23.21 7.55 4.96
C LEU A 183 -22.92 6.04 4.94
N THR A 184 -21.88 5.60 5.65
CA THR A 184 -21.48 4.19 5.69
C THR A 184 -22.55 3.32 6.37
N GLY A 185 -22.91 2.21 5.74
CA GLY A 185 -23.73 1.18 6.36
C GLY A 185 -23.02 0.52 7.53
N THR A 186 -23.78 0.08 8.53
CA THR A 186 -23.21 -0.45 9.78
C THR A 186 -23.54 -1.91 10.05
N ARG A 187 -24.40 -2.57 9.25
CA ARG A 187 -24.63 -4.01 9.35
C ARG A 187 -24.02 -4.80 8.20
N PHE A 188 -23.41 -5.93 8.54
CA PHE A 188 -22.94 -6.86 7.53
C PHE A 188 -24.11 -7.65 6.93
N ILE A 189 -24.27 -7.49 5.62
CA ILE A 189 -25.22 -8.24 4.80
C ILE A 189 -24.42 -9.10 3.82
N PRO A 190 -24.42 -10.44 3.96
CA PRO A 190 -23.66 -11.29 3.05
C PRO A 190 -24.26 -11.25 1.64
N GLN A 191 -23.38 -11.27 0.64
CA GLN A 191 -23.78 -11.44 -0.77
C GLN A 191 -24.61 -12.73 -0.94
N LYS A 192 -25.73 -12.65 -1.68
CA LYS A 192 -26.55 -13.81 -2.01
C LYS A 192 -26.03 -14.48 -3.26
N LYS A 193 -25.98 -15.82 -3.25
CA LYS A 193 -25.43 -16.63 -4.36
C LYS A 193 -26.41 -17.70 -4.79
N LYS A 194 -26.55 -17.93 -6.10
CA LYS A 194 -27.29 -19.05 -6.69
C LYS A 194 -26.38 -19.77 -7.68
N ARG A 195 -26.12 -21.06 -7.44
CA ARG A 195 -25.23 -21.90 -8.28
C ARG A 195 -23.86 -21.26 -8.55
N GLY A 196 -23.27 -20.61 -7.52
CA GLY A 196 -21.96 -19.97 -7.64
C GLY A 196 -21.94 -18.59 -8.31
N VAL A 197 -23.09 -18.05 -8.70
CA VAL A 197 -23.25 -16.69 -9.25
C VAL A 197 -23.82 -15.77 -8.19
N VAL A 198 -23.31 -14.54 -8.11
CA VAL A 198 -23.85 -13.50 -7.21
C VAL A 198 -25.17 -12.99 -7.77
N VAL A 199 -26.24 -13.09 -6.98
CA VAL A 199 -27.57 -12.60 -7.35
C VAL A 199 -27.93 -11.29 -6.64
N SER A 200 -27.27 -10.98 -5.51
CA SER A 200 -27.33 -9.65 -4.89
C SER A 200 -26.11 -9.38 -4.02
N SER A 201 -25.75 -8.09 -3.90
CA SER A 201 -24.66 -7.58 -3.05
C SER A 201 -25.13 -6.31 -2.35
N ASN A 202 -26.10 -6.48 -1.45
CA ASN A 202 -26.74 -5.36 -0.76
C ASN A 202 -25.86 -4.84 0.36
N THR A 203 -25.92 -3.54 0.61
CA THR A 203 -25.33 -2.86 1.76
C THR A 203 -26.32 -1.80 2.26
N GLU A 204 -26.09 -1.29 3.46
CA GLU A 204 -26.87 -0.19 4.05
C GLU A 204 -26.20 1.17 3.78
N ASP A 205 -25.26 1.26 2.85
CA ASP A 205 -24.60 2.53 2.51
C ASP A 205 -25.58 3.47 1.79
N GLU A 206 -25.68 4.71 2.26
CA GLU A 206 -26.68 5.67 1.78
C GLU A 206 -26.04 6.86 1.08
N ALA A 207 -26.13 6.88 -0.26
CA ALA A 207 -25.73 8.02 -1.07
C ALA A 207 -26.78 9.15 -0.98
N ARG A 208 -26.32 10.37 -0.78
CA ARG A 208 -27.14 11.58 -0.57
C ARG A 208 -26.48 12.81 -1.16
N PHE A 209 -27.24 13.91 -1.22
CA PHE A 209 -26.74 15.24 -1.51
C PHE A 209 -26.93 16.16 -0.30
N ILE A 210 -25.99 17.07 -0.08
CA ILE A 210 -26.10 18.07 0.98
C ILE A 210 -27.08 19.16 0.55
N ARG A 211 -28.10 19.44 1.38
CA ARG A 211 -29.07 20.52 1.19
C ARG A 211 -28.73 21.76 2.03
N ALA A 212 -28.20 21.59 3.23
CA ALA A 212 -27.79 22.69 4.10
C ALA A 212 -26.66 22.27 5.04
N ILE A 213 -25.85 23.23 5.48
CA ILE A 213 -24.74 23.04 6.43
C ILE A 213 -24.88 24.09 7.53
N ARG A 214 -24.93 23.66 8.80
CA ARG A 214 -24.90 24.54 9.97
C ARG A 214 -23.85 24.02 10.96
N GLY A 215 -22.62 24.53 10.83
CA GLY A 215 -21.48 24.00 11.60
C GLY A 215 -21.26 22.52 11.30
N ALA A 216 -21.56 21.65 12.26
CA ALA A 216 -21.41 20.20 12.14
C ALA A 216 -22.73 19.47 11.83
N ASP A 217 -23.85 20.19 11.68
CA ASP A 217 -25.11 19.63 11.23
C ASP A 217 -25.21 19.68 9.70
N ILE A 218 -25.34 18.51 9.09
CA ILE A 218 -25.47 18.34 7.65
C ILE A 218 -26.90 17.90 7.32
N THR A 219 -27.67 18.77 6.67
CA THR A 219 -29.01 18.43 6.18
C THR A 219 -28.91 17.74 4.83
N LEU A 220 -29.55 16.58 4.70
CA LEU A 220 -29.57 15.76 3.49
C LEU A 220 -30.76 16.13 2.58
N ASP A 221 -30.68 15.74 1.31
CA ASP A 221 -31.76 15.90 0.34
C ASP A 221 -32.96 14.99 0.61
N LYS A 222 -32.74 13.83 1.24
CA LYS A 222 -33.76 12.83 1.58
C LYS A 222 -33.49 12.20 2.95
N PRO A 223 -34.54 11.82 3.69
CA PRO A 223 -34.42 11.03 4.93
C PRO A 223 -33.60 9.75 4.74
N LEU A 224 -32.97 9.27 5.82
CA LEU A 224 -32.30 7.98 5.86
C LEU A 224 -33.28 6.81 5.75
N THR A 225 -32.85 5.73 5.12
CA THR A 225 -33.63 4.50 4.94
C THR A 225 -33.28 3.48 6.02
N PHE A 226 -32.06 3.54 6.55
CA PHE A 226 -31.52 2.56 7.50
C PHE A 226 -31.11 3.22 8.82
N ASP A 227 -30.99 2.41 9.86
CA ASP A 227 -30.33 2.80 11.10
C ASP A 227 -28.83 2.58 10.97
N HIS A 228 -28.03 3.53 11.45
CA HIS A 228 -26.56 3.50 11.37
C HIS A 228 -25.91 3.37 12.75
N GLY A 229 -26.46 2.47 13.57
CA GLY A 229 -25.97 2.16 14.91
C GLY A 229 -24.67 1.34 14.89
N ALA A 230 -23.81 1.59 15.88
CA ALA A 230 -22.60 0.82 16.12
C ALA A 230 -22.75 -0.08 17.38
N PRO A 231 -22.04 -1.21 17.47
CA PRO A 231 -22.14 -2.12 18.60
C PRO A 231 -21.44 -1.64 19.87
N ASP A 232 -20.57 -0.62 19.78
CA ASP A 232 -19.84 -0.03 20.91
C ASP A 232 -19.88 1.51 20.81
N PRO A 233 -20.03 2.26 21.93
CA PRO A 233 -20.11 3.73 21.91
C PRO A 233 -18.85 4.45 21.36
N SER A 234 -17.69 3.80 21.39
CA SER A 234 -16.45 4.33 20.81
C SER A 234 -16.42 4.22 19.28
N LEU A 235 -17.35 3.48 18.69
CA LEU A 235 -17.47 3.24 17.25
C LEU A 235 -18.61 4.10 16.65
N GLY A 236 -18.67 4.18 15.32
CA GLY A 236 -19.72 4.96 14.65
C GLY A 236 -19.59 4.95 13.14
N ALA A 237 -20.67 5.33 12.47
CA ALA A 237 -20.69 5.53 11.03
C ALA A 237 -19.88 6.78 10.62
N TYR A 238 -19.57 6.86 9.33
CA TYR A 238 -18.88 7.99 8.72
C TYR A 238 -19.71 8.56 7.58
N LEU A 239 -19.77 9.90 7.51
CA LEU A 239 -20.27 10.61 6.33
C LEU A 239 -19.07 11.02 5.47
N VAL A 240 -19.07 10.59 4.20
CA VAL A 240 -17.91 10.65 3.31
C VAL A 240 -18.23 11.45 2.06
N ASN A 241 -17.37 12.41 1.70
CA ASN A 241 -17.63 13.35 0.60
C ASN A 241 -16.92 12.96 -0.70
N PHE A 242 -17.67 12.90 -1.80
CA PHE A 242 -17.22 12.44 -3.11
C PHE A 242 -17.18 13.53 -4.19
N SER A 243 -17.48 14.79 -3.86
CA SER A 243 -17.49 15.89 -4.83
C SER A 243 -16.17 16.65 -4.80
N ARG A 244 -15.57 16.85 -5.97
CA ARG A 244 -14.36 17.66 -6.17
C ARG A 244 -14.55 18.66 -7.30
N ASN A 245 -13.74 19.72 -7.30
CA ASN A 245 -13.87 20.80 -8.28
C ASN A 245 -13.07 20.55 -9.56
N ILE A 246 -12.12 19.60 -9.56
CA ILE A 246 -11.60 18.99 -10.78
C ILE A 246 -12.31 17.66 -10.98
N ARG A 247 -12.89 17.42 -12.15
CA ARG A 247 -13.67 16.20 -12.42
C ARG A 247 -13.35 15.59 -13.77
N PHE A 248 -12.99 14.32 -13.77
CA PHE A 248 -12.82 13.47 -14.94
C PHE A 248 -13.97 12.46 -14.99
N ALA A 249 -14.73 12.45 -16.08
CA ALA A 249 -15.96 11.66 -16.16
C ALA A 249 -16.14 10.98 -17.51
N THR A 250 -16.60 9.72 -17.51
CA THR A 250 -17.15 9.11 -18.74
C THR A 250 -18.55 9.68 -19.00
N GLN A 251 -18.80 10.20 -20.20
CA GLN A 251 -20.15 10.61 -20.58
C GLN A 251 -21.12 9.42 -20.51
N ASN A 252 -22.25 9.58 -19.83
CA ASN A 252 -23.25 8.52 -19.63
C ASN A 252 -22.70 7.23 -18.98
N GLY A 253 -21.56 7.31 -18.26
CA GLY A 253 -20.78 6.14 -17.86
C GLY A 253 -21.58 5.05 -17.16
N ALA A 254 -22.47 5.39 -16.21
CA ALA A 254 -23.32 4.43 -15.50
C ALA A 254 -24.17 3.54 -16.44
N ASN A 255 -24.57 4.08 -17.59
CA ASN A 255 -25.42 3.40 -18.59
C ASN A 255 -24.61 2.81 -19.76
N LEU A 256 -23.28 2.98 -19.77
CA LEU A 256 -22.41 2.42 -20.80
C LEU A 256 -21.86 1.04 -20.39
N PRO A 257 -21.71 0.12 -21.36
CA PRO A 257 -20.97 -1.11 -21.11
C PRO A 257 -19.51 -0.78 -20.74
N ALA A 258 -18.91 -1.59 -19.86
CA ALA A 258 -17.55 -1.35 -19.36
C ALA A 258 -16.53 -1.11 -20.49
N SER A 259 -16.62 -1.89 -21.57
CA SER A 259 -15.76 -1.79 -22.77
C SER A 259 -15.75 -0.42 -23.46
N ARG A 260 -16.72 0.47 -23.18
CA ARG A 260 -16.82 1.80 -23.79
C ARG A 260 -16.45 2.94 -22.84
N ARG A 261 -16.16 2.65 -21.56
CA ARG A 261 -15.81 3.67 -20.57
C ARG A 261 -14.37 4.19 -20.76
N ALA A 262 -14.16 5.41 -20.30
CA ALA A 262 -12.83 6.02 -20.23
C ALA A 262 -12.06 5.50 -19.02
N HIS A 263 -10.73 5.54 -19.08
CA HIS A 263 -9.84 5.17 -17.97
C HIS A 263 -8.72 6.22 -17.83
N SER A 264 -7.89 6.11 -16.79
CA SER A 264 -6.67 6.90 -16.75
C SER A 264 -5.44 6.11 -16.34
N MET A 265 -4.29 6.45 -16.92
CA MET A 265 -3.00 5.81 -16.68
C MET A 265 -1.89 6.86 -16.59
N TYR A 266 -1.10 6.81 -15.52
CA TYR A 266 -0.01 7.75 -15.24
C TYR A 266 1.31 7.00 -15.13
N MET A 267 2.26 7.31 -16.00
CA MET A 267 3.56 6.60 -16.08
C MET A 267 4.74 7.39 -15.52
N SER A 268 4.50 8.63 -15.05
CA SER A 268 5.56 9.49 -14.50
C SER A 268 5.57 9.47 -12.96
N THR A 269 6.77 9.47 -12.37
CA THR A 269 6.97 9.71 -10.93
C THR A 269 6.66 11.14 -10.51
N GLU A 270 6.67 12.08 -11.46
CA GLU A 270 6.29 13.49 -11.24
C GLU A 270 4.78 13.72 -11.42
N THR A 271 3.96 12.79 -10.92
CA THR A 271 2.49 12.87 -10.99
C THR A 271 1.93 13.39 -9.66
N THR A 272 1.13 14.45 -9.68
CA THR A 272 0.30 14.85 -8.55
C THR A 272 -1.15 14.94 -8.98
N VAL A 273 -2.02 14.22 -8.28
CA VAL A 273 -3.48 14.27 -8.48
C VAL A 273 -4.09 14.61 -7.13
N GLN A 274 -4.45 15.88 -6.96
CA GLN A 274 -5.02 16.38 -5.72
C GLN A 274 -6.41 16.97 -5.95
N GLY A 275 -7.38 16.57 -5.12
CA GLY A 275 -8.74 17.15 -5.18
C GLY A 275 -9.42 16.91 -6.52
N VAL A 276 -9.31 15.69 -7.05
CA VAL A 276 -9.88 15.28 -8.35
C VAL A 276 -10.95 14.20 -8.13
N GLU A 277 -12.06 14.30 -8.84
CA GLU A 277 -13.10 13.28 -8.93
C GLU A 277 -12.94 12.47 -10.23
N PHE A 278 -12.98 11.14 -10.14
CA PHE A 278 -13.10 10.21 -11.25
C PHE A 278 -14.49 9.57 -11.20
N PHE A 279 -15.34 9.93 -12.15
CA PHE A 279 -16.76 9.57 -12.13
C PHE A 279 -17.12 8.61 -13.27
N GLU A 280 -17.59 7.41 -12.90
CA GLU A 280 -17.98 6.32 -13.78
C GLU A 280 -16.90 6.00 -14.84
N MET A 281 -15.64 5.98 -14.39
CA MET A 281 -14.48 5.62 -15.19
C MET A 281 -14.05 4.17 -14.92
N GLY A 282 -13.03 3.72 -15.63
CA GLY A 282 -12.58 2.34 -15.65
C GLY A 282 -13.31 1.51 -16.70
N ARG A 283 -12.55 0.68 -17.41
CA ARG A 283 -13.00 -0.19 -18.49
C ARG A 283 -12.65 -1.67 -18.29
N THR A 284 -11.64 -1.99 -17.48
CA THR A 284 -11.36 -3.39 -17.12
C THR A 284 -12.51 -3.91 -16.26
N ASP A 285 -13.24 -4.90 -16.75
CA ASP A 285 -14.34 -5.54 -16.04
C ASP A 285 -13.81 -6.68 -15.18
N LYS A 286 -13.88 -6.54 -13.85
CA LYS A 286 -13.42 -7.57 -12.91
C LYS A 286 -14.47 -8.65 -12.61
N SER A 287 -15.70 -8.52 -13.14
CA SER A 287 -16.72 -9.57 -13.06
C SER A 287 -16.38 -10.77 -13.93
N VAL A 288 -15.68 -10.55 -15.03
CA VAL A 288 -15.11 -11.57 -15.90
C VAL A 288 -13.58 -11.52 -15.86
N ARG A 289 -12.92 -12.51 -16.46
CA ARG A 289 -11.45 -12.54 -16.49
C ARG A 289 -10.94 -11.44 -17.43
N ALA A 290 -9.93 -10.70 -16.98
CA ALA A 290 -9.18 -9.76 -17.79
C ALA A 290 -7.85 -10.37 -18.24
N LEU A 291 -7.41 -10.02 -19.44
CA LEU A 291 -6.17 -10.52 -20.04
C LEU A 291 -5.19 -9.37 -20.29
N ASP A 292 -3.92 -9.74 -20.37
CA ASP A 292 -2.89 -8.83 -20.87
C ASP A 292 -3.12 -8.62 -22.38
N ALA A 293 -2.89 -7.40 -22.88
CA ALA A 293 -3.26 -7.04 -24.26
C ALA A 293 -2.56 -7.93 -25.32
N ASP A 294 -1.30 -8.30 -25.06
CA ASP A 294 -0.46 -9.16 -25.89
C ASP A 294 -0.94 -10.61 -25.99
N LYS A 295 -1.85 -11.04 -25.10
CA LYS A 295 -2.45 -12.38 -25.10
C LYS A 295 -3.74 -12.45 -25.91
N LEU A 296 -4.18 -11.34 -26.50
CA LEU A 296 -5.36 -11.27 -27.34
C LEU A 296 -4.91 -11.18 -28.81
N SER A 297 -5.16 -12.21 -29.61
CA SER A 297 -4.76 -12.23 -31.02
C SER A 297 -5.87 -12.78 -31.94
N PRO A 298 -6.58 -11.92 -32.69
CA PRO A 298 -6.67 -10.46 -32.51
C PRO A 298 -7.63 -10.09 -31.38
N PRO A 299 -7.47 -8.91 -30.74
CA PRO A 299 -8.49 -8.39 -29.83
C PRO A 299 -9.75 -7.95 -30.59
N THR A 300 -10.89 -8.01 -29.91
CA THR A 300 -12.17 -7.42 -30.33
C THR A 300 -12.42 -6.11 -29.56
N PRO A 301 -13.31 -5.21 -30.04
CA PRO A 301 -13.66 -3.98 -29.30
C PRO A 301 -14.17 -4.21 -27.87
N THR A 302 -14.66 -5.42 -27.57
CA THR A 302 -15.20 -5.82 -26.27
C THR A 302 -14.25 -6.69 -25.47
N SER A 303 -13.03 -6.92 -25.95
CA SER A 303 -12.04 -7.71 -25.23
C SER A 303 -11.66 -7.04 -23.90
N ASN A 304 -11.64 -7.84 -22.84
CA ASN A 304 -11.42 -7.34 -21.49
C ASN A 304 -9.92 -7.29 -21.17
N VAL A 305 -9.33 -6.10 -21.33
CA VAL A 305 -7.89 -5.87 -21.10
C VAL A 305 -7.65 -5.33 -19.70
N LYS A 306 -6.59 -5.81 -19.04
CA LYS A 306 -6.14 -5.32 -17.72
C LYS A 306 -5.63 -3.88 -17.77
N GLY A 307 -5.61 -3.22 -16.61
CA GLY A 307 -4.95 -1.92 -16.47
C GLY A 307 -5.75 -0.73 -16.98
N ARG A 308 -7.06 -0.86 -17.19
CA ARG A 308 -7.96 0.24 -17.59
C ARG A 308 -8.83 0.64 -16.40
N TYR A 309 -8.24 1.32 -15.41
CA TYR A 309 -8.89 1.71 -14.15
C TYR A 309 -9.19 3.22 -14.11
N PRO A 310 -10.07 3.70 -13.21
CA PRO A 310 -10.28 5.12 -12.99
C PRO A 310 -8.99 5.88 -12.73
N LEU A 311 -8.13 5.36 -11.85
CA LEU A 311 -6.78 5.87 -11.59
C LEU A 311 -5.78 4.71 -11.53
N HIS A 312 -4.87 4.65 -12.52
CA HIS A 312 -3.81 3.65 -12.58
C HIS A 312 -2.44 4.33 -12.61
N LEU A 313 -1.68 4.24 -11.51
CA LEU A 313 -0.28 4.60 -11.47
C LEU A 313 0.53 3.42 -12.05
N HIS A 314 1.03 3.58 -13.27
CA HIS A 314 1.71 2.52 -14.02
C HIS A 314 3.20 2.83 -14.15
N GLN A 315 3.99 2.45 -13.15
CA GLN A 315 5.41 2.77 -13.11
C GLN A 315 6.25 1.60 -13.62
N ALA A 316 7.32 1.89 -14.36
CA ALA A 316 8.23 0.88 -14.91
C ALA A 316 9.19 0.24 -13.86
N GLY A 317 8.80 0.22 -12.59
CA GLY A 317 9.67 -0.13 -11.47
C GLY A 317 10.36 1.08 -10.84
N PHE A 318 11.45 0.83 -10.13
CA PHE A 318 12.14 1.83 -9.32
C PHE A 318 13.12 2.64 -10.15
N VAL A 319 12.90 3.94 -10.23
CA VAL A 319 13.94 4.90 -10.57
C VAL A 319 14.56 5.46 -9.30
N SER A 320 15.86 5.73 -9.35
CA SER A 320 16.66 6.30 -8.26
C SER A 320 16.27 7.73 -7.86
N ASP A 321 15.17 8.24 -8.37
CA ASP A 321 14.72 9.60 -8.13
C ASP A 321 13.89 9.66 -6.85
N ASN A 322 14.13 10.67 -6.02
CA ASN A 322 13.38 10.96 -4.79
C ASN A 322 11.92 11.39 -5.05
N ALA A 323 11.44 11.36 -6.29
CA ALA A 323 10.08 11.74 -6.68
C ALA A 323 9.16 10.51 -6.69
N ALA A 324 7.95 10.68 -6.15
CA ALA A 324 6.91 9.67 -6.13
C ALA A 324 5.55 10.32 -6.41
N PRO A 325 4.64 9.65 -7.13
CA PRO A 325 3.31 10.18 -7.33
C PRO A 325 2.58 10.41 -6.02
N VAL A 326 1.87 11.54 -5.95
CA VAL A 326 1.00 11.88 -4.82
C VAL A 326 -0.44 11.93 -5.30
N VAL A 327 -1.28 11.07 -4.73
CA VAL A 327 -2.72 11.03 -4.95
C VAL A 327 -3.39 11.43 -3.65
N ARG A 328 -3.92 12.65 -3.59
CA ARG A 328 -4.46 13.23 -2.35
C ARG A 328 -5.89 13.71 -2.51
N ASN A 329 -6.76 13.36 -1.59
CA ASN A 329 -8.13 13.83 -1.55
C ASN A 329 -8.90 13.54 -2.85
N VAL A 330 -8.57 12.44 -3.54
CA VAL A 330 -9.26 11.99 -4.75
C VAL A 330 -10.57 11.29 -4.40
N ALA A 331 -11.57 11.41 -5.26
CA ALA A 331 -12.81 10.66 -5.17
C ALA A 331 -12.99 9.78 -6.41
N VAL A 332 -13.20 8.48 -6.25
CA VAL A 332 -13.61 7.55 -7.32
C VAL A 332 -15.04 7.13 -7.09
N TRP A 333 -15.89 7.30 -8.09
CA TRP A 333 -17.30 6.93 -8.03
C TRP A 333 -17.65 5.98 -9.18
N GLY A 334 -17.95 4.73 -8.85
CA GLY A 334 -18.34 3.72 -9.83
C GLY A 334 -17.14 3.24 -10.67
N SER A 335 -16.78 1.96 -10.52
CA SER A 335 -15.78 1.30 -11.38
C SER A 335 -16.17 -0.15 -11.66
N PRO A 336 -16.15 -0.60 -12.94
CA PRO A 336 -16.38 -2.00 -13.29
C PRO A 336 -15.19 -2.92 -12.91
N GLY A 337 -14.08 -2.33 -12.46
CA GLY A 337 -12.90 -3.04 -11.99
C GLY A 337 -12.30 -2.31 -10.80
N TRP A 338 -10.97 -2.34 -10.68
CA TRP A 338 -10.31 -1.69 -9.55
C TRP A 338 -10.55 -0.18 -9.52
N GLY A 339 -10.51 0.41 -8.32
CA GLY A 339 -10.70 1.85 -8.13
C GLY A 339 -9.39 2.61 -8.37
N ILE A 340 -8.45 2.46 -7.45
CA ILE A 340 -7.11 3.04 -7.50
C ILE A 340 -6.08 1.90 -7.52
N ALA A 341 -5.26 1.85 -8.57
CA ALA A 341 -4.21 0.86 -8.73
C ALA A 341 -2.83 1.51 -8.71
N GLN A 342 -1.96 1.06 -7.79
CA GLN A 342 -0.53 1.29 -7.82
C GLN A 342 0.14 0.05 -8.40
N HIS A 343 0.71 0.20 -9.59
CA HIS A 343 1.45 -0.84 -10.28
C HIS A 343 2.94 -0.48 -10.23
N ALA A 344 3.65 -1.18 -9.35
CA ALA A 344 5.06 -1.00 -9.02
C ALA A 344 5.43 0.40 -8.47
N GLY A 345 6.70 0.55 -8.10
CA GLY A 345 7.31 1.80 -7.69
C GLY A 345 6.81 2.38 -6.36
N ASN A 346 7.12 3.66 -6.12
CA ASN A 346 6.78 4.37 -4.88
C ASN A 346 5.63 5.36 -5.16
N ALA A 347 4.60 5.38 -4.32
CA ALA A 347 3.52 6.36 -4.38
C ALA A 347 2.88 6.62 -3.01
N PHE A 348 2.30 7.81 -2.87
CA PHE A 348 1.63 8.25 -1.65
C PHE A 348 0.15 8.51 -1.90
N LEU A 349 -0.71 7.76 -1.23
CA LEU A 349 -2.17 7.85 -1.36
C LEU A 349 -2.76 8.37 -0.06
N TYR A 350 -3.18 9.63 -0.06
CA TYR A 350 -3.66 10.32 1.13
C TYR A 350 -5.13 10.71 1.01
N GLN A 351 -5.95 10.33 1.99
CA GLN A 351 -7.30 10.87 2.17
C GLN A 351 -8.23 10.65 0.96
N ASN A 352 -8.05 9.55 0.21
CA ASN A 352 -8.82 9.26 -1.00
C ASN A 352 -10.07 8.43 -0.69
N ASN A 353 -11.14 8.65 -1.45
CA ASN A 353 -12.42 7.97 -1.26
C ASN A 353 -12.79 7.17 -2.51
N THR A 354 -13.22 5.92 -2.36
CA THR A 354 -13.76 5.10 -3.46
C THR A 354 -15.15 4.59 -3.09
N PHE A 355 -16.11 4.68 -4.00
CA PHE A 355 -17.46 4.15 -3.83
C PHE A 355 -17.87 3.25 -4.99
N ASN A 356 -18.54 2.13 -4.68
CA ASN A 356 -19.15 1.24 -5.67
C ASN A 356 -18.13 0.70 -6.69
N THR A 357 -17.12 0.00 -6.20
CA THR A 357 -16.04 -0.59 -7.01
C THR A 357 -16.21 -2.09 -7.13
N PHE A 358 -16.09 -2.64 -8.34
CA PHE A 358 -16.09 -4.09 -8.55
C PHE A 358 -14.66 -4.66 -8.43
N GLY A 359 -14.49 -5.74 -7.68
CA GLY A 359 -13.19 -6.36 -7.46
C GLY A 359 -12.48 -5.79 -6.24
N ALA A 360 -11.76 -4.67 -6.38
CA ALA A 360 -11.11 -4.03 -5.24
C ALA A 360 -10.95 -2.50 -5.35
N ALA A 361 -11.14 -1.80 -4.22
CA ALA A 361 -11.05 -0.33 -4.16
C ALA A 361 -9.61 0.19 -4.33
N PHE A 362 -8.67 -0.36 -3.57
CA PHE A 362 -7.26 0.00 -3.59
C PHE A 362 -6.40 -1.24 -3.85
N VAL A 363 -5.49 -1.15 -4.81
CA VAL A 363 -4.68 -2.30 -5.23
C VAL A 363 -3.21 -1.93 -5.36
N SER A 364 -2.35 -2.69 -4.67
CA SER A 364 -0.93 -2.77 -5.01
C SER A 364 -0.77 -4.04 -5.85
N GLU A 365 -0.39 -3.91 -7.12
CA GLU A 365 -0.59 -4.97 -8.12
C GLU A 365 0.55 -6.00 -8.16
N SER A 366 1.81 -5.54 -8.09
CA SER A 366 3.00 -6.33 -8.44
C SER A 366 3.78 -6.84 -7.23
N GLY A 367 3.61 -6.22 -6.06
CA GLY A 367 4.22 -6.61 -4.79
C GLY A 367 5.53 -5.93 -4.46
N ASN A 368 6.12 -5.21 -5.41
CA ASN A 368 7.29 -4.39 -5.20
C ASN A 368 6.93 -2.93 -4.84
N GLU A 369 5.65 -2.56 -4.75
CA GLU A 369 5.21 -1.20 -4.41
C GLU A 369 5.71 -0.73 -3.03
N THR A 370 5.98 0.55 -2.88
CA THR A 370 6.37 1.20 -1.60
C THR A 370 5.58 2.50 -1.42
N GLY A 371 5.76 3.15 -0.27
CA GLY A 371 5.13 4.43 0.06
C GLY A 371 4.16 4.29 1.23
N ALA A 372 3.17 5.17 1.29
CA ALA A 372 2.18 5.18 2.37
C ALA A 372 0.77 5.48 1.86
N TRP A 373 -0.19 4.71 2.35
CA TRP A 373 -1.61 4.92 2.12
C TRP A 373 -2.25 5.30 3.45
N VAL A 374 -2.68 6.55 3.55
CA VAL A 374 -3.12 7.14 4.82
C VAL A 374 -4.49 7.79 4.68
N GLY A 375 -5.41 7.54 5.62
CA GLY A 375 -6.69 8.25 5.63
C GLY A 375 -7.65 7.85 4.51
N ASN A 376 -7.38 6.79 3.75
CA ASN A 376 -8.20 6.41 2.60
C ASN A 376 -9.49 5.71 3.05
N THR A 377 -10.52 5.74 2.19
CA THR A 377 -11.85 5.22 2.48
C THR A 377 -12.38 4.41 1.31
N ALA A 378 -12.72 3.16 1.56
CA ALA A 378 -13.40 2.28 0.61
C ALA A 378 -14.83 2.00 1.10
N ILE A 379 -15.83 2.30 0.27
CA ILE A 379 -17.24 2.01 0.57
C ILE A 379 -17.83 1.20 -0.57
N LYS A 380 -18.59 0.16 -0.24
CA LYS A 380 -19.34 -0.67 -1.19
C LYS A 380 -18.43 -1.28 -2.26
N THR A 381 -17.66 -2.30 -1.88
CA THR A 381 -16.91 -3.13 -2.83
C THR A 381 -17.62 -4.45 -3.05
N VAL A 382 -17.88 -4.76 -4.32
CA VAL A 382 -18.59 -5.97 -4.73
C VAL A 382 -17.70 -6.84 -5.61
N GLY A 383 -17.96 -8.13 -5.68
CA GLY A 383 -17.09 -9.04 -6.42
C GLY A 383 -17.79 -10.30 -6.86
N VAL A 384 -17.05 -11.16 -7.54
CA VAL A 384 -17.53 -12.49 -7.94
C VAL A 384 -17.63 -13.41 -6.72
N ALA A 385 -18.46 -14.44 -6.84
CA ALA A 385 -18.63 -15.46 -5.82
C ALA A 385 -17.48 -16.49 -5.79
N HIS A 386 -16.23 -16.02 -5.78
CA HIS A 386 -15.03 -16.85 -5.77
C HIS A 386 -14.36 -16.92 -4.40
N LEU A 387 -13.46 -17.90 -4.25
CA LEU A 387 -12.45 -17.89 -3.20
C LEU A 387 -11.30 -16.96 -3.61
N LEU A 388 -10.68 -16.29 -2.64
CA LEU A 388 -9.47 -15.49 -2.84
C LEU A 388 -8.38 -16.23 -3.63
N LYS A 389 -8.28 -17.55 -3.41
CA LYS A 389 -7.28 -18.45 -3.99
C LYS A 389 -7.73 -19.16 -5.28
N ASN A 390 -8.66 -18.60 -6.05
CA ASN A 390 -9.12 -19.24 -7.30
C ASN A 390 -7.91 -19.55 -8.20
N GLY A 391 -7.62 -20.85 -8.40
CA GLY A 391 -6.37 -21.29 -9.04
C GLY A 391 -6.21 -20.78 -10.47
N GLY A 392 -7.32 -20.58 -11.19
CA GLY A 392 -7.27 -19.96 -12.51
C GLY A 392 -6.82 -18.51 -12.44
N ASP A 393 -7.37 -17.73 -11.50
CA ASP A 393 -7.09 -16.29 -11.37
C ASP A 393 -5.65 -16.07 -10.90
N VAL A 394 -5.19 -16.92 -9.97
CA VAL A 394 -3.80 -16.95 -9.49
C VAL A 394 -2.82 -17.19 -10.63
N ARG A 395 -3.04 -18.21 -11.47
CA ARG A 395 -2.14 -18.49 -12.62
C ARG A 395 -2.17 -17.39 -13.68
N ALA A 396 -3.31 -16.74 -13.88
CA ALA A 396 -3.44 -15.67 -14.86
C ALA A 396 -3.02 -14.29 -14.35
N PHE A 397 -2.67 -14.15 -13.07
CA PHE A 397 -2.41 -12.87 -12.43
C PHE A 397 -3.58 -11.88 -12.64
N ASP A 398 -4.81 -12.38 -12.54
CA ASP A 398 -6.03 -11.58 -12.64
C ASP A 398 -6.76 -11.60 -11.29
N LEU A 399 -6.12 -10.92 -10.33
CA LEU A 399 -6.45 -11.00 -8.91
C LEU A 399 -7.49 -9.95 -8.49
N ALA A 400 -7.83 -9.96 -7.20
CA ALA A 400 -8.68 -8.96 -6.55
C ALA A 400 -10.04 -8.78 -7.23
N ARG A 401 -10.74 -9.90 -7.44
CA ARG A 401 -12.08 -9.97 -8.06
C ARG A 401 -13.19 -10.20 -7.03
N THR A 402 -12.83 -10.38 -5.75
CA THR A 402 -13.70 -10.89 -4.67
C THR A 402 -14.45 -9.82 -3.88
N GLY A 403 -14.30 -8.54 -4.23
CA GLY A 403 -15.00 -7.42 -3.60
C GLY A 403 -14.30 -6.88 -2.36
N ASP A 404 -12.97 -6.86 -2.38
CA ASP A 404 -12.11 -6.48 -1.25
C ASP A 404 -11.90 -4.96 -1.21
N ALA A 405 -11.70 -4.35 -0.05
CA ALA A 405 -11.38 -2.92 0.00
C ALA A 405 -9.91 -2.69 -0.39
N TYR A 406 -8.97 -3.27 0.34
CA TYR A 406 -7.54 -3.11 0.11
C TYR A 406 -6.91 -4.45 -0.27
N TRP A 407 -6.52 -4.61 -1.53
CA TRP A 407 -5.81 -5.78 -2.03
C TRP A 407 -4.31 -5.51 -2.15
N LEU A 408 -3.53 -6.19 -1.33
CA LEU A 408 -2.10 -5.95 -1.19
C LEU A 408 -1.26 -7.14 -1.62
N GLN A 409 -0.62 -7.00 -2.79
CA GLN A 409 0.56 -7.78 -3.14
C GLN A 409 1.82 -7.23 -2.47
N SER A 410 1.90 -5.92 -2.20
CA SER A 410 3.06 -5.35 -1.51
C SER A 410 2.90 -5.44 0.00
N ARG A 411 4.01 -5.74 0.66
CA ARG A 411 4.14 -5.72 2.12
C ARG A 411 4.88 -4.47 2.61
N SER A 412 5.31 -3.62 1.68
CA SER A 412 6.13 -2.42 1.93
C SER A 412 5.34 -1.11 1.83
N VAL A 413 4.10 -1.18 1.34
CA VAL A 413 3.14 -0.08 1.43
C VAL A 413 2.66 0.02 2.88
N ARG A 414 2.83 1.20 3.48
CA ARG A 414 2.43 1.46 4.87
C ARG A 414 0.98 1.88 4.94
N LEU A 415 0.19 1.22 5.79
CA LEU A 415 -1.24 1.51 5.98
C LEU A 415 -1.49 2.17 7.33
N HIS A 416 -2.00 3.40 7.30
CA HIS A 416 -2.37 4.15 8.51
C HIS A 416 -3.75 4.80 8.37
N ASP A 417 -4.62 4.66 9.38
CA ASP A 417 -5.94 5.34 9.41
C ASP A 417 -6.78 5.11 8.14
N ASN A 418 -6.82 3.89 7.59
CA ASN A 418 -7.67 3.58 6.43
C ASN A 418 -9.00 2.95 6.88
N LEU A 419 -10.09 3.28 6.18
CA LEU A 419 -11.44 2.80 6.44
C LEU A 419 -11.91 1.91 5.28
N ALA A 420 -12.58 0.81 5.63
CA ALA A 420 -13.33 -0.03 4.71
C ALA A 420 -14.75 -0.25 5.25
N ALA A 421 -15.79 -0.03 4.45
CA ALA A 421 -17.18 -0.23 4.86
C ALA A 421 -18.03 -0.86 3.75
N GLY A 422 -19.01 -1.69 4.14
CA GLY A 422 -19.99 -2.26 3.20
C GLY A 422 -19.37 -3.28 2.25
N LEU A 423 -18.85 -4.39 2.78
CA LEU A 423 -18.15 -5.44 2.03
C LEU A 423 -18.94 -6.76 2.06
N PRO A 424 -20.03 -6.88 1.28
CA PRO A 424 -20.95 -8.02 1.36
C PRO A 424 -20.29 -9.36 1.00
N GLY A 425 -19.24 -9.33 0.16
CA GLY A 425 -18.55 -10.51 -0.33
C GLY A 425 -17.07 -10.62 -0.01
N GLY A 426 -16.40 -9.50 0.23
CA GLY A 426 -14.95 -9.42 0.32
C GLY A 426 -14.42 -9.07 1.70
N VAL A 427 -13.13 -8.74 1.73
CA VAL A 427 -12.35 -8.51 2.94
C VAL A 427 -11.94 -7.05 3.04
N GLY A 428 -11.87 -6.51 4.25
CA GLY A 428 -11.34 -5.16 4.49
C GLY A 428 -9.91 -5.03 3.96
N PHE A 429 -8.98 -5.83 4.49
CA PHE A 429 -7.57 -5.81 4.08
C PHE A 429 -7.07 -7.22 3.75
N VAL A 430 -6.50 -7.42 2.55
CA VAL A 430 -5.96 -8.71 2.09
C VAL A 430 -4.50 -8.58 1.71
N TYR A 431 -3.66 -9.44 2.27
CA TYR A 431 -2.31 -9.70 1.78
C TYR A 431 -2.26 -11.08 1.13
N PHE A 432 -2.10 -11.15 -0.19
CA PHE A 432 -2.23 -12.41 -0.95
C PHE A 432 -1.00 -12.71 -1.79
N HIS A 433 -0.32 -13.83 -1.56
CA HIS A 433 0.96 -14.21 -2.19
C HIS A 433 1.07 -15.71 -2.55
N ARG A 434 -0.01 -16.33 -3.03
CA ARG A 434 -0.05 -17.78 -3.27
C ARG A 434 0.49 -18.16 -4.67
N ASN A 435 1.18 -19.31 -4.78
CA ASN A 435 1.86 -19.87 -5.98
C ASN A 435 3.31 -19.37 -6.15
N ASN A 436 4.20 -20.26 -6.61
CA ASN A 436 5.63 -19.98 -6.81
C ASN A 436 5.86 -18.82 -7.81
N ASP A 437 4.99 -18.69 -8.81
CA ASP A 437 5.04 -17.61 -9.78
C ASP A 437 4.72 -16.25 -9.14
N LEU A 438 3.69 -16.13 -8.27
CA LEU A 438 3.34 -14.84 -7.66
C LEU A 438 4.42 -14.33 -6.70
N GLY A 439 4.99 -15.21 -5.89
CA GLY A 439 6.05 -14.82 -4.94
C GLY A 439 7.33 -14.35 -5.65
N SER A 440 7.66 -14.92 -6.81
CA SER A 440 8.94 -14.69 -7.47
C SER A 440 8.88 -13.87 -8.76
N ARG A 441 7.69 -13.50 -9.26
CA ARG A 441 7.53 -12.75 -10.52
C ARG A 441 8.25 -11.40 -10.50
N PHE A 442 8.26 -10.73 -9.35
CA PHE A 442 8.91 -9.42 -9.16
C PHE A 442 9.81 -9.47 -7.92
N PRO A 443 10.95 -10.18 -7.98
CA PRO A 443 11.73 -10.46 -6.79
C PRO A 443 12.32 -9.18 -6.19
N ILE A 444 12.30 -9.11 -4.86
CA ILE A 444 12.94 -8.08 -4.05
C ILE A 444 14.46 -8.27 -4.16
N SER A 445 15.11 -7.48 -5.00
CA SER A 445 16.57 -7.54 -5.18
C SER A 445 17.31 -6.95 -3.97
N PRO A 446 18.60 -7.27 -3.78
CA PRO A 446 19.41 -6.64 -2.72
C PRO A 446 19.50 -5.11 -2.87
N SER A 447 19.63 -4.59 -4.10
CA SER A 447 19.65 -3.15 -4.34
C SER A 447 18.32 -2.49 -4.00
N PHE A 448 17.21 -3.15 -4.35
CA PHE A 448 15.88 -2.69 -3.99
C PHE A 448 15.69 -2.64 -2.47
N ALA A 449 16.05 -3.73 -1.77
CA ALA A 449 15.93 -3.78 -0.31
C ALA A 449 16.74 -2.66 0.36
N ARG A 450 18.01 -2.44 -0.04
CA ARG A 450 18.86 -1.36 0.50
C ARG A 450 18.27 0.03 0.30
N ALA A 451 17.64 0.28 -0.84
CA ALA A 451 17.10 1.60 -1.14
C ALA A 451 15.74 1.87 -0.46
N ASN A 452 14.95 0.83 -0.19
CA ASN A 452 13.53 1.01 0.15
C ASN A 452 13.11 0.45 1.51
N PHE A 453 13.91 -0.41 2.14
CA PHE A 453 13.55 -1.03 3.42
C PHE A 453 14.30 -0.37 4.56
N CYS A 454 13.63 -0.23 5.68
CA CYS A 454 14.22 0.25 6.93
C CYS A 454 15.15 -0.77 7.58
N THR A 455 14.97 -2.06 7.28
CA THR A 455 15.79 -3.19 7.76
C THR A 455 16.33 -4.03 6.59
N PRO A 456 17.11 -3.44 5.67
CA PRO A 456 17.43 -4.07 4.38
C PRO A 456 18.17 -5.41 4.53
N ALA A 457 18.97 -5.55 5.58
CA ALA A 457 19.73 -6.78 5.82
C ALA A 457 18.85 -7.98 6.25
N ALA A 458 17.60 -7.74 6.67
CA ALA A 458 16.62 -8.80 6.92
C ALA A 458 16.34 -9.63 5.66
N MET A 459 16.59 -9.08 4.46
CA MET A 459 16.44 -9.77 3.17
C MET A 459 17.66 -10.63 2.77
N ARG A 460 18.73 -10.64 3.58
CA ARG A 460 19.89 -11.53 3.46
C ARG A 460 20.73 -11.37 2.18
N PHE A 461 20.77 -10.17 1.63
CA PHE A 461 21.64 -9.82 0.50
C PHE A 461 21.48 -10.76 -0.71
N ARG A 462 20.28 -11.32 -0.89
CA ARG A 462 19.90 -12.12 -2.06
C ARG A 462 18.49 -11.74 -2.50
N PRO A 463 18.11 -12.04 -3.75
CA PRO A 463 16.73 -11.92 -4.17
C PRO A 463 15.79 -12.64 -3.19
N GLN A 464 14.75 -11.93 -2.74
CA GLN A 464 13.64 -12.49 -1.97
C GLN A 464 12.35 -12.45 -2.78
N SER A 465 11.44 -13.37 -2.45
CA SER A 465 10.07 -13.31 -2.91
C SER A 465 9.34 -12.14 -2.24
N ILE A 466 8.34 -11.55 -2.92
CA ILE A 466 7.57 -10.39 -2.44
C ILE A 466 6.80 -10.67 -1.15
N ASP A 467 6.61 -11.95 -0.81
CA ASP A 467 5.91 -12.40 0.40
C ASP A 467 6.79 -12.43 1.66
N LYS A 468 8.10 -12.18 1.53
CA LYS A 468 9.08 -12.34 2.61
C LYS A 468 9.28 -11.15 3.55
N PRO A 469 9.20 -9.88 3.11
CA PRO A 469 9.31 -8.75 4.02
C PRO A 469 8.25 -8.81 5.13
N ALA A 470 8.52 -8.31 6.33
CA ALA A 470 7.46 -8.01 7.29
C ALA A 470 6.53 -6.92 6.72
N ILE A 471 5.27 -6.88 7.14
CA ILE A 471 4.39 -5.74 6.83
C ILE A 471 5.00 -4.49 7.45
N ALA A 472 5.32 -3.49 6.63
CA ALA A 472 6.07 -2.31 7.04
C ALA A 472 5.36 -1.48 8.12
N GLN A 473 4.03 -1.30 7.99
CA GLN A 473 3.19 -0.62 8.97
C GLN A 473 1.71 -0.98 8.73
N PHE A 474 0.99 -1.30 9.80
CA PHE A 474 -0.46 -1.41 9.80
C PHE A 474 -1.01 -0.90 11.13
N THR A 475 -1.48 0.35 11.12
CA THR A 475 -1.88 1.09 12.34
C THR A 475 -3.21 1.82 12.14
N ASP A 476 -4.09 1.80 13.13
CA ASP A 476 -5.30 2.64 13.18
C ASP A 476 -6.32 2.38 12.05
N ASN A 477 -6.25 1.24 11.38
CA ASN A 477 -7.18 0.92 10.30
C ASN A 477 -8.51 0.39 10.86
N GLU A 478 -9.61 0.65 10.15
CA GLU A 478 -10.97 0.28 10.57
C GLU A 478 -11.75 -0.43 9.44
N VAL A 479 -12.51 -1.46 9.81
CA VAL A 479 -13.43 -2.19 8.93
C VAL A 479 -14.83 -2.24 9.55
N ILE A 480 -15.83 -1.92 8.74
CA ILE A 480 -17.25 -1.93 9.10
C ILE A 480 -17.99 -2.87 8.14
N ALA A 481 -18.87 -3.72 8.67
CA ALA A 481 -19.84 -4.48 7.88
C ALA A 481 -19.19 -5.32 6.75
N ALA A 482 -18.37 -6.31 7.11
CA ALA A 482 -17.57 -7.08 6.16
C ALA A 482 -17.60 -8.60 6.40
N LYS A 483 -17.30 -9.37 5.35
CA LYS A 483 -17.13 -10.82 5.53
C LYS A 483 -15.91 -11.11 6.41
N GLU A 484 -14.79 -10.45 6.13
CA GLU A 484 -13.55 -10.63 6.89
C GLU A 484 -12.89 -9.26 7.11
N GLY A 485 -12.33 -9.01 8.29
CA GLY A 485 -11.63 -7.76 8.59
C GLY A 485 -10.25 -7.71 7.94
N PHE A 486 -9.40 -8.67 8.31
CA PHE A 486 -8.01 -8.76 7.83
C PHE A 486 -7.66 -10.19 7.45
N HIS A 487 -7.05 -10.41 6.28
CA HIS A 487 -6.67 -11.73 5.80
C HIS A 487 -5.26 -11.77 5.20
N VAL A 488 -4.45 -12.74 5.61
CA VAL A 488 -3.16 -13.08 4.98
C VAL A 488 -3.21 -14.47 4.36
N VAL A 489 -2.77 -14.57 3.11
CA VAL A 489 -2.62 -15.83 2.37
C VAL A 489 -1.28 -15.87 1.66
N LYS A 490 -0.27 -16.53 2.25
CA LYS A 490 1.04 -16.69 1.60
C LYS A 490 1.20 -18.07 0.95
N ALA A 491 2.32 -18.27 0.24
CA ALA A 491 2.73 -19.58 -0.26
C ALA A 491 3.42 -20.44 0.81
N SER A 492 4.14 -19.82 1.75
CA SER A 492 4.91 -20.51 2.79
C SER A 492 5.09 -19.62 4.02
N PRO A 493 5.02 -20.19 5.24
CA PRO A 493 5.27 -19.45 6.49
C PRO A 493 6.75 -19.16 6.75
N ILE A 494 7.67 -19.74 5.96
CA ILE A 494 9.11 -19.56 6.15
C ILE A 494 9.53 -18.14 5.75
N GLU A 495 10.21 -17.45 6.68
CA GLU A 495 10.79 -16.13 6.50
C GLU A 495 12.31 -16.17 6.65
N PRO A 496 13.04 -15.25 5.99
CA PRO A 496 14.49 -15.13 6.15
C PRO A 496 14.90 -14.34 7.41
N HIS A 497 13.96 -13.88 8.23
CA HIS A 497 14.20 -12.99 9.37
C HIS A 497 13.22 -13.25 10.52
N ASP A 498 13.50 -12.65 11.68
CA ASP A 498 12.67 -12.75 12.87
C ASP A 498 11.91 -11.45 13.24
N ILE A 499 11.74 -10.57 12.26
CA ILE A 499 10.87 -9.40 12.36
C ILE A 499 9.40 -9.83 12.24
N ARG A 500 8.55 -9.28 13.11
CA ARG A 500 7.11 -9.51 13.11
C ARG A 500 6.35 -8.50 12.27
N SER A 501 5.30 -8.98 11.61
CA SER A 501 4.25 -8.12 11.05
C SER A 501 3.29 -7.72 12.17
N VAL A 502 3.17 -6.43 12.45
CA VAL A 502 2.38 -5.91 13.58
C VAL A 502 1.11 -5.25 13.07
N ILE A 503 -0.03 -5.73 13.57
CA ILE A 503 -1.37 -5.20 13.30
C ILE A 503 -1.76 -4.48 14.59
N ASP A 504 -1.62 -3.17 14.62
CA ASP A 504 -1.76 -2.35 15.83
C ASP A 504 -2.98 -1.44 15.75
N ASN A 505 -3.75 -1.37 16.84
CA ASN A 505 -4.98 -0.59 16.94
C ASN A 505 -5.95 -0.81 15.76
N PHE A 506 -6.11 -2.08 15.36
CA PHE A 506 -7.05 -2.45 14.31
C PHE A 506 -8.46 -2.57 14.86
N ARG A 507 -9.44 -1.99 14.16
CA ARG A 507 -10.85 -2.10 14.52
C ARG A 507 -11.58 -2.84 13.41
N ALA A 508 -12.29 -3.91 13.73
CA ALA A 508 -13.15 -4.60 12.78
C ALA A 508 -14.45 -4.99 13.47
N TRP A 509 -15.56 -4.41 13.04
CA TRP A 509 -16.84 -4.62 13.69
C TRP A 509 -17.95 -4.88 12.68
N GLU A 510 -18.95 -5.62 13.14
CA GLU A 510 -19.93 -6.23 12.26
C GLU A 510 -19.23 -7.06 11.18
N VAL A 511 -18.34 -7.97 11.62
CA VAL A 511 -17.59 -8.86 10.71
C VAL A 511 -17.86 -10.33 10.98
N LYS A 512 -17.90 -11.15 9.92
CA LYS A 512 -18.03 -12.61 10.10
C LYS A 512 -16.72 -13.25 10.62
N THR A 513 -15.57 -12.75 10.19
CA THR A 513 -14.27 -13.12 10.76
C THR A 513 -13.43 -11.87 11.01
N GLY A 514 -12.91 -11.68 12.22
CA GLY A 514 -12.07 -10.52 12.54
C GLY A 514 -10.74 -10.56 11.79
N VAL A 515 -9.90 -11.53 12.13
CA VAL A 515 -8.56 -11.72 11.54
C VAL A 515 -8.38 -13.17 11.09
N TRP A 516 -7.87 -13.39 9.89
CA TRP A 516 -7.54 -14.71 9.37
C TRP A 516 -6.12 -14.77 8.81
N LEU A 517 -5.26 -15.58 9.44
CA LEU A 517 -3.86 -15.75 9.06
C LEU A 517 -3.66 -17.15 8.47
N THR A 518 -3.12 -17.25 7.26
CA THR A 518 -2.84 -18.55 6.61
C THR A 518 -1.48 -18.57 5.93
N TYR A 519 -0.80 -19.72 6.01
CA TYR A 519 0.52 -19.96 5.42
C TYR A 519 1.58 -18.92 5.87
N THR A 520 1.47 -18.43 7.09
CA THR A 520 2.26 -17.28 7.57
C THR A 520 2.82 -17.52 8.97
N SER A 521 3.88 -16.80 9.34
CA SER A 521 4.46 -16.82 10.69
C SER A 521 4.81 -15.40 11.14
N ARG A 522 5.10 -15.21 12.43
CA ARG A 522 5.59 -13.94 12.99
C ARG A 522 4.62 -12.77 12.82
N TYR A 523 3.38 -12.95 13.27
CA TYR A 523 2.38 -11.87 13.33
C TYR A 523 2.00 -11.56 14.77
N THR A 524 1.82 -10.28 15.07
CA THR A 524 1.24 -9.81 16.33
C THR A 524 0.03 -8.94 16.03
N VAL A 525 -1.15 -9.40 16.43
CA VAL A 525 -2.37 -8.57 16.49
C VAL A 525 -2.41 -7.95 17.87
N LYS A 526 -2.36 -6.62 17.97
CA LYS A 526 -2.32 -5.95 19.27
C LYS A 526 -3.23 -4.72 19.37
N ASN A 527 -3.63 -4.40 20.60
CA ASN A 527 -4.42 -3.20 20.94
C ASN A 527 -5.70 -3.06 20.10
N SER A 528 -6.25 -4.18 19.65
CA SER A 528 -7.28 -4.20 18.61
C SER A 528 -8.67 -4.43 19.21
N LEU A 529 -9.71 -4.05 18.46
CA LEU A 529 -11.11 -4.29 18.81
C LEU A 529 -11.79 -5.04 17.67
N LEU A 530 -12.20 -6.29 17.94
CA LEU A 530 -12.87 -7.16 16.98
C LEU A 530 -14.28 -7.46 17.49
N ILE A 531 -15.30 -7.18 16.68
CA ILE A 531 -16.71 -7.40 17.04
C ILE A 531 -17.44 -8.19 15.95
N GLY A 532 -18.00 -9.33 16.32
CA GLY A 532 -18.73 -10.21 15.40
C GLY A 532 -20.02 -9.60 14.85
N ALA A 533 -20.36 -9.95 13.61
CA ALA A 533 -21.63 -9.58 13.00
C ALA A 533 -22.80 -10.23 13.74
N SER A 534 -23.66 -9.40 14.34
CA SER A 534 -24.77 -9.84 15.19
C SER A 534 -25.83 -10.68 14.44
N SER A 535 -25.96 -10.48 13.13
CA SER A 535 -26.90 -11.21 12.27
C SER A 535 -26.38 -12.56 11.77
N GLN A 536 -25.14 -12.95 12.09
CA GLN A 536 -24.47 -14.11 11.52
C GLN A 536 -24.14 -15.17 12.57
N SER A 537 -24.25 -16.43 12.18
CA SER A 537 -23.77 -17.57 12.97
C SER A 537 -22.39 -18.05 12.51
N GLY A 538 -21.70 -18.78 13.40
CA GLY A 538 -20.37 -19.33 13.11
C GLY A 538 -19.31 -18.25 12.89
N THR A 539 -19.47 -17.10 13.54
CA THR A 539 -18.53 -15.98 13.47
C THR A 539 -17.29 -16.30 14.32
N LEU A 540 -16.11 -15.81 13.90
CA LEU A 540 -14.84 -16.13 14.55
C LEU A 540 -13.96 -14.88 14.71
N GLY A 541 -13.46 -14.62 15.92
CA GLY A 541 -12.63 -13.46 16.20
C GLY A 541 -11.29 -13.51 15.46
N VAL A 542 -10.43 -14.45 15.83
CA VAL A 542 -9.11 -14.64 15.21
C VAL A 542 -8.93 -16.09 14.78
N LYS A 543 -8.47 -16.29 13.55
CA LYS A 543 -8.20 -17.61 12.99
C LYS A 543 -6.73 -17.80 12.66
N PHE A 544 -6.06 -18.67 13.41
CA PHE A 544 -4.75 -19.21 13.01
C PHE A 544 -4.99 -20.41 12.10
N GLY A 545 -4.97 -20.14 10.80
CA GLY A 545 -5.29 -21.12 9.78
C GLY A 545 -4.11 -22.04 9.42
N LYS A 546 -4.28 -22.72 8.28
CA LYS A 546 -3.34 -23.75 7.82
C LYS A 546 -1.90 -23.23 7.69
N ASN A 547 -0.93 -24.07 8.08
CA ASN A 547 0.51 -23.84 7.97
C ASN A 547 0.94 -22.50 8.59
N THR A 548 0.55 -22.28 9.85
CA THR A 548 0.96 -21.12 10.63
C THR A 548 1.74 -21.55 11.87
N TYR A 549 2.60 -20.66 12.39
CA TYR A 549 3.31 -20.82 13.66
C TYR A 549 3.83 -19.45 14.14
N ASP A 550 4.17 -19.36 15.44
CA ASP A 550 4.72 -18.14 16.06
C ASP A 550 3.82 -16.91 15.82
N LEU A 551 2.54 -17.02 16.18
CA LEU A 551 1.53 -15.97 16.07
C LEU A 551 1.10 -15.50 17.47
N ALA A 552 0.78 -14.22 17.59
CA ALA A 552 0.40 -13.61 18.86
C ALA A 552 -0.85 -12.72 18.76
N VAL A 553 -1.69 -12.75 19.80
CA VAL A 553 -2.76 -11.78 20.04
C VAL A 553 -2.55 -11.13 21.40
N VAL A 554 -2.49 -9.80 21.45
CA VAL A 554 -2.05 -9.04 22.62
C VAL A 554 -3.00 -7.88 22.91
N ASN A 555 -3.44 -7.71 24.16
CA ASN A 555 -4.28 -6.57 24.59
C ASN A 555 -5.44 -6.26 23.61
N THR A 556 -6.11 -7.31 23.13
CA THR A 556 -7.12 -7.21 22.08
C THR A 556 -8.46 -7.61 22.67
N THR A 557 -9.48 -6.79 22.42
CA THR A 557 -10.87 -7.12 22.79
C THR A 557 -11.52 -7.89 21.64
N ILE A 558 -12.06 -9.06 21.94
CA ILE A 558 -12.77 -9.93 21.01
C ILE A 558 -14.19 -10.12 21.54
N GLU A 559 -15.17 -9.65 20.79
CA GLU A 559 -16.54 -9.49 21.27
C GLU A 559 -17.59 -10.01 20.29
N ASN A 560 -18.70 -10.56 20.80
CA ASN A 560 -19.88 -10.96 20.02
C ASN A 560 -19.59 -11.96 18.88
N PHE A 561 -18.59 -12.81 19.04
CA PHE A 561 -18.31 -13.90 18.11
C PHE A 561 -18.86 -15.23 18.61
N SER A 562 -19.19 -16.16 17.68
CA SER A 562 -19.45 -17.55 18.06
C SER A 562 -18.22 -18.19 18.69
N PHE A 563 -17.03 -17.87 18.19
CA PHE A 563 -15.75 -18.39 18.67
C PHE A 563 -14.72 -17.27 18.81
N GLY A 564 -13.92 -17.30 19.88
CA GLY A 564 -12.90 -16.28 20.15
C GLY A 564 -11.68 -16.41 19.23
N VAL A 565 -10.70 -17.23 19.64
CA VAL A 565 -9.47 -17.51 18.88
C VAL A 565 -9.39 -18.99 18.52
N ASP A 566 -9.17 -19.29 17.25
CA ASP A 566 -8.87 -20.63 16.75
C ASP A 566 -7.36 -20.86 16.72
N LEU A 567 -6.89 -21.76 17.60
CA LEU A 567 -5.48 -22.15 17.78
C LEU A 567 -5.16 -23.48 17.08
N SER A 568 -6.00 -23.93 16.14
CA SER A 568 -5.79 -25.20 15.45
C SER A 568 -4.46 -25.23 14.67
N LYS A 569 -3.55 -26.12 15.06
CA LYS A 569 -2.25 -26.33 14.39
C LYS A 569 -2.38 -27.21 13.14
N VAL A 570 -3.18 -26.76 12.16
CA VAL A 570 -3.43 -27.51 10.93
C VAL A 570 -2.23 -27.39 9.98
N THR A 571 -1.52 -28.50 9.75
CA THR A 571 -0.32 -28.53 8.90
C THR A 571 -0.49 -29.50 7.73
N THR A 572 -0.05 -29.09 6.54
CA THR A 572 0.02 -29.98 5.35
C THR A 572 1.46 -30.41 5.03
N ARG A 573 2.42 -29.92 5.82
CA ARG A 573 3.87 -30.18 5.77
C ARG A 573 4.37 -30.20 7.22
N THR A 574 5.53 -30.80 7.50
CA THR A 574 6.13 -30.89 8.84
C THR A 574 6.72 -29.55 9.31
N PHE A 575 5.92 -28.48 9.35
CA PHE A 575 6.32 -27.19 9.91
C PHE A 575 5.69 -26.99 11.29
N GLY A 576 6.51 -26.66 12.29
CA GLY A 576 6.06 -26.00 13.52
C GLY A 576 4.96 -26.69 14.34
N LYS A 577 4.81 -28.03 14.28
CA LYS A 577 3.79 -28.74 15.07
C LYS A 577 3.91 -28.50 16.58
N THR A 578 5.09 -28.12 17.05
CA THR A 578 5.42 -27.85 18.46
C THR A 578 5.55 -26.35 18.75
N SER A 579 5.29 -25.47 17.77
CA SER A 579 5.43 -24.03 17.95
C SER A 579 4.23 -23.46 18.71
N ALA A 580 4.51 -22.75 19.79
CA ALA A 580 3.54 -22.05 20.60
C ALA A 580 2.84 -20.93 19.82
N TYR A 581 1.52 -20.82 19.97
CA TYR A 581 0.83 -19.53 19.80
C TYR A 581 0.81 -18.77 21.12
N THR A 582 0.75 -17.44 21.07
CA THR A 582 0.78 -16.60 22.28
C THR A 582 -0.48 -15.73 22.37
N LEU A 583 -1.27 -15.88 23.43
CA LEU A 583 -2.34 -14.94 23.78
C LEU A 583 -1.94 -14.20 25.06
N ALA A 584 -1.99 -12.87 25.08
CA ALA A 584 -1.62 -12.07 26.25
C ALA A 584 -2.60 -10.92 26.49
N GLY A 585 -3.28 -10.90 27.64
CA GLY A 585 -4.23 -9.83 27.95
C GLY A 585 -5.41 -9.74 26.98
N VAL A 586 -5.84 -10.86 26.39
CA VAL A 586 -6.98 -10.90 25.47
C VAL A 586 -8.28 -10.80 26.28
N ASN A 587 -9.09 -9.80 25.97
CA ASN A 587 -10.35 -9.54 26.64
C ASN A 587 -11.51 -10.10 25.82
N PHE A 588 -12.08 -11.23 26.25
CA PHE A 588 -13.22 -11.85 25.60
C PHE A 588 -14.53 -11.37 26.21
N ARG A 589 -15.44 -10.85 25.39
CA ARG A 589 -16.79 -10.42 25.78
C ARG A 589 -17.83 -11.14 24.93
N ASN A 590 -18.90 -11.64 25.55
CA ASN A 590 -20.05 -12.23 24.84
C ASN A 590 -19.67 -13.26 23.74
N ILE A 591 -18.72 -14.15 24.03
CA ILE A 591 -18.36 -15.24 23.11
C ILE A 591 -19.38 -16.36 23.27
N ALA A 592 -20.11 -16.69 22.21
CA ALA A 592 -21.28 -17.55 22.31
C ALA A 592 -20.94 -19.02 22.66
N ASN A 593 -19.85 -19.55 22.07
CA ASN A 593 -19.46 -20.95 22.25
C ASN A 593 -18.16 -21.07 23.06
N VAL A 594 -17.00 -20.91 22.40
CA VAL A 594 -15.69 -21.20 23.00
C VAL A 594 -14.72 -20.04 22.78
N LYS A 595 -14.04 -19.63 23.86
CA LYS A 595 -13.04 -18.56 23.83
C LYS A 595 -11.78 -18.96 23.06
N THR A 596 -11.28 -20.17 23.27
CA THR A 596 -10.11 -20.74 22.57
C THR A 596 -10.42 -22.12 22.02
N LEU A 597 -10.31 -22.31 20.70
CA LEU A 597 -10.47 -23.61 20.05
C LEU A 597 -9.12 -24.29 19.87
N ALA A 598 -9.07 -25.61 20.11
CA ALA A 598 -7.90 -26.47 19.86
C ALA A 598 -6.60 -25.98 20.53
N GLN A 599 -6.72 -25.33 21.69
CA GLN A 599 -5.58 -24.99 22.54
C GLN A 599 -4.87 -26.28 22.99
N ASP A 600 -3.55 -26.29 22.98
CA ASP A 600 -2.75 -27.36 23.56
C ASP A 600 -1.69 -26.84 24.54
N ALA A 601 -0.93 -27.76 25.15
CA ALA A 601 0.07 -27.44 26.18
C ALA A 601 1.27 -26.63 25.67
N SER A 602 1.46 -26.52 24.34
CA SER A 602 2.52 -25.67 23.79
C SER A 602 2.14 -24.19 23.73
N ASP A 603 0.85 -23.86 23.77
CA ASP A 603 0.39 -22.48 23.66
C ASP A 603 0.63 -21.67 24.94
N GLN A 604 1.03 -20.42 24.78
CA GLN A 604 1.31 -19.49 25.86
C GLN A 604 0.12 -18.57 26.10
N ILE A 605 -0.64 -18.79 27.18
CA ILE A 605 -1.81 -17.97 27.53
C ILE A 605 -1.54 -17.16 28.79
N PHE A 606 -1.38 -15.84 28.63
CA PHE A 606 -1.21 -14.89 29.72
C PHE A 606 -2.50 -14.11 29.94
N THR A 607 -3.03 -14.14 31.17
CA THR A 607 -4.26 -13.40 31.54
C THR A 607 -4.11 -11.89 31.43
N ARG A 608 -2.90 -11.39 31.69
CA ARG A 608 -2.48 -9.98 31.48
C ARG A 608 -1.24 -9.95 30.60
N THR A 609 -1.02 -8.84 29.90
CA THR A 609 0.23 -8.65 29.16
C THR A 609 1.41 -8.61 30.14
N PRO A 610 2.42 -9.49 29.99
CA PRO A 610 3.67 -9.39 30.75
C PRO A 610 4.32 -8.02 30.62
N SER A 611 5.12 -7.64 31.61
CA SER A 611 5.97 -6.46 31.53
C SER A 611 6.87 -6.55 30.29
N THR A 612 6.95 -5.47 29.53
CA THR A 612 7.85 -5.38 28.38
C THR A 612 9.29 -5.57 28.82
N LYS A 613 10.03 -6.42 28.10
CA LYS A 613 11.46 -6.66 28.28
C LYS A 613 12.19 -6.31 26.99
N SER A 614 13.40 -5.78 27.10
CA SER A 614 14.28 -5.67 25.93
C SER A 614 14.54 -7.08 25.40
N ALA A 615 14.10 -7.35 24.17
CA ALA A 615 14.39 -8.64 23.57
C ALA A 615 15.89 -8.78 23.36
N SER A 616 16.39 -9.99 23.53
CA SER A 616 17.78 -10.35 23.28
C SER A 616 17.88 -11.64 22.49
N LEU A 617 18.88 -11.70 21.62
CA LEU A 617 19.18 -12.88 20.82
C LEU A 617 20.65 -13.25 21.02
N LYS A 618 20.88 -14.45 21.56
CA LYS A 618 22.21 -15.01 21.77
C LYS A 618 22.45 -16.15 20.79
N PHE A 619 23.57 -16.13 20.07
CA PHE A 619 23.93 -17.17 19.12
C PHE A 619 24.89 -18.18 19.71
N ASN A 620 24.71 -19.45 19.34
CA ASN A 620 25.63 -20.53 19.64
C ASN A 620 26.73 -20.55 18.58
N TRP A 621 27.91 -20.10 18.96
CA TRP A 621 29.09 -20.09 18.10
C TRP A 621 29.53 -21.51 17.72
N GLY A 622 29.72 -21.76 16.42
CA GLY A 622 30.20 -23.06 15.92
C GLY A 622 29.29 -24.27 16.17
N GLY A 623 28.13 -24.06 16.79
CA GLY A 623 27.31 -25.13 17.39
C GLY A 623 26.35 -25.85 16.44
N GLY A 624 26.36 -25.52 15.14
CA GLY A 624 25.42 -26.09 14.16
C GLY A 624 26.10 -26.84 13.03
N PRO A 625 25.50 -27.94 12.51
CA PRO A 625 26.11 -28.73 11.46
C PRO A 625 26.29 -27.92 10.17
N ALA A 626 27.54 -27.84 9.71
CA ALA A 626 27.88 -27.32 8.39
C ALA A 626 27.74 -28.45 7.36
N TYR A 627 26.73 -28.39 6.50
CA TYR A 627 26.56 -29.37 5.45
C TYR A 627 27.23 -28.90 4.16
N LEU A 628 28.01 -29.79 3.53
CA LEU A 628 28.40 -29.65 2.13
C LEU A 628 27.26 -30.17 1.27
N GLY A 629 26.63 -29.29 0.49
CA GLY A 629 25.78 -29.70 -0.63
C GLY A 629 26.43 -29.28 -1.95
N ALA A 630 25.92 -29.79 -3.07
CA ALA A 630 26.46 -29.62 -4.44
C ALA A 630 26.68 -28.16 -4.93
N ARG A 631 26.38 -27.14 -4.12
CA ARG A 631 26.54 -25.71 -4.43
C ARG A 631 27.32 -24.89 -3.37
N GLY A 632 27.95 -25.54 -2.38
CA GLY A 632 28.83 -24.87 -1.39
C GLY A 632 28.47 -25.10 0.08
N VAL A 633 28.89 -24.17 0.95
CA VAL A 633 28.73 -24.19 2.41
C VAL A 633 27.33 -23.72 2.81
N PHE A 634 26.66 -24.46 3.71
CA PHE A 634 25.50 -23.99 4.46
C PHE A 634 25.89 -23.75 5.91
N LEU A 635 25.81 -22.51 6.38
CA LEU A 635 25.92 -22.19 7.81
C LEU A 635 24.51 -22.12 8.39
N LEU A 636 24.23 -23.00 9.36
CA LEU A 636 23.04 -22.90 10.22
C LEU A 636 23.39 -22.03 11.41
N VAL A 637 22.62 -20.96 11.61
CA VAL A 637 22.75 -20.15 12.81
C VAL A 637 21.76 -20.67 13.83
N GLN A 638 22.26 -21.01 15.00
CA GLN A 638 21.44 -21.44 16.13
C GLN A 638 21.66 -20.48 17.28
N GLY A 639 20.63 -20.34 18.11
CA GLY A 639 20.67 -19.46 19.25
C GLY A 639 19.44 -19.61 20.11
N VAL A 640 19.34 -18.68 21.05
CA VAL A 640 18.24 -18.57 22.00
C VAL A 640 17.78 -17.11 21.99
N LYS A 641 16.51 -16.90 21.65
CA LYS A 641 15.85 -15.60 21.76
C LYS A 641 15.11 -15.54 23.09
N SER A 642 15.29 -14.46 23.84
CA SER A 642 14.50 -14.14 25.03
C SER A 642 13.80 -12.80 24.83
N ASP A 643 12.50 -12.77 25.04
CA ASP A 643 11.64 -11.59 24.87
C ASP A 643 10.56 -11.51 25.97
N SER A 644 9.59 -10.61 25.83
CA SER A 644 8.53 -10.39 26.83
C SER A 644 7.65 -11.61 27.09
N SER A 645 7.56 -12.58 26.17
CA SER A 645 6.82 -13.84 26.38
C SER A 645 7.71 -15.04 26.71
N GLY A 646 8.99 -14.79 27.01
CA GLY A 646 9.93 -15.80 27.49
C GLY A 646 10.97 -16.20 26.45
N THR A 647 11.45 -17.43 26.54
CA THR A 647 12.60 -17.92 25.75
C THR A 647 12.17 -18.92 24.68
N THR A 648 12.73 -18.81 23.48
CA THR A 648 12.54 -19.76 22.38
C THR A 648 13.85 -20.09 21.68
N PRO A 649 14.03 -21.32 21.17
CA PRO A 649 15.09 -21.62 20.23
C PRO A 649 15.04 -20.71 19.00
N TYR A 650 16.20 -20.35 18.47
CA TYR A 650 16.36 -19.56 17.26
C TYR A 650 17.21 -20.33 16.23
N PRO A 651 16.81 -20.38 14.95
CA PRO A 651 15.47 -20.08 14.45
C PRO A 651 14.45 -21.10 14.97
N VAL A 652 13.16 -20.75 14.91
CA VAL A 652 12.06 -21.65 15.32
C VAL A 652 12.00 -22.89 14.41
N SER A 653 12.52 -22.80 13.19
CA SER A 653 12.76 -23.96 12.30
C SER A 653 14.13 -23.92 11.61
N THR A 654 14.78 -25.08 11.49
CA THR A 654 16.08 -25.29 10.81
C THR A 654 16.06 -25.00 9.30
N THR A 655 14.91 -24.63 8.74
CA THR A 655 14.72 -24.24 7.33
C THR A 655 14.69 -22.73 7.09
N GLU A 656 14.59 -21.91 8.14
CA GLU A 656 14.42 -20.46 8.04
C GLU A 656 15.74 -19.72 7.84
N PHE A 657 16.78 -20.16 8.55
CA PHE A 657 18.06 -19.48 8.58
C PHE A 657 19.19 -20.32 7.98
N ARG A 658 19.52 -20.09 6.70
CA ARG A 658 20.65 -20.76 6.02
C ARG A 658 21.43 -19.75 5.17
N LEU A 659 22.72 -19.58 5.48
CA LEU A 659 23.64 -18.85 4.61
C LEU A 659 24.27 -19.83 3.63
N ASN A 660 24.01 -19.67 2.33
CA ASN A 660 24.64 -20.45 1.28
C ASN A 660 25.84 -19.70 0.66
N GLY A 661 26.61 -20.37 -0.20
CA GLY A 661 27.80 -19.77 -0.83
C GLY A 661 27.54 -18.50 -1.66
N ALA A 662 26.37 -18.35 -2.29
CA ALA A 662 26.03 -17.18 -3.11
C ALA A 662 25.71 -15.96 -2.25
N ASN A 663 24.87 -16.12 -1.23
CA ASN A 663 24.53 -15.05 -0.30
C ASN A 663 25.76 -14.61 0.51
N PHE A 664 26.61 -15.57 0.90
CA PHE A 664 27.85 -15.29 1.61
C PHE A 664 28.79 -14.41 0.76
N LYS A 665 28.93 -14.70 -0.54
CA LYS A 665 29.68 -13.84 -1.49
C LYS A 665 29.08 -12.44 -1.60
N ASN A 666 27.77 -12.33 -1.78
CA ASN A 666 27.09 -11.03 -1.87
C ASN A 666 27.27 -10.20 -0.60
N MET A 667 27.20 -10.85 0.56
CA MET A 667 27.38 -10.20 1.85
C MET A 667 28.81 -9.70 2.04
N ILE A 668 29.83 -10.48 1.69
CA ILE A 668 31.22 -10.01 1.74
C ILE A 668 31.45 -8.84 0.78
N ARG A 669 30.83 -8.85 -0.40
CA ARG A 669 30.89 -7.72 -1.34
C ARG A 669 30.26 -6.44 -0.76
N ASP A 670 29.18 -6.59 0.01
CA ASP A 670 28.42 -5.47 0.56
C ASP A 670 28.96 -4.95 1.90
N ARG A 671 29.49 -5.85 2.74
CA ARG A 671 29.85 -5.57 4.14
C ARG A 671 31.33 -5.76 4.43
N GLY A 672 32.08 -6.34 3.51
CA GLY A 672 33.46 -6.73 3.71
C GLY A 672 33.63 -8.00 4.54
N TRP A 673 34.89 -8.30 4.82
CA TRP A 673 35.35 -9.40 5.65
C TRP A 673 36.44 -8.90 6.59
N HIS A 674 36.68 -9.65 7.66
CA HIS A 674 37.68 -9.35 8.67
C HIS A 674 38.57 -10.56 8.93
N THR A 675 39.73 -10.32 9.52
CA THR A 675 40.63 -11.36 10.03
C THR A 675 40.42 -11.58 11.53
N LEU A 676 40.14 -12.81 11.94
CA LEU A 676 40.09 -13.20 13.36
C LEU A 676 41.50 -13.37 13.94
N THR A 677 41.62 -13.42 15.26
CA THR A 677 42.91 -13.61 15.96
C THR A 677 43.66 -14.88 15.54
N ASN A 678 42.94 -15.93 15.17
CA ASN A 678 43.50 -17.19 14.66
C ASN A 678 43.79 -17.18 13.14
N GLY A 679 43.79 -16.01 12.49
CA GLY A 679 44.05 -15.84 11.06
C GLY A 679 42.89 -16.23 10.14
N ARG A 680 41.78 -16.78 10.67
CA ARG A 680 40.63 -17.13 9.84
C ARG A 680 39.87 -15.88 9.41
N ARG A 681 39.45 -15.88 8.14
CA ARG A 681 38.56 -14.84 7.61
C ARG A 681 37.12 -15.06 8.07
N ALA A 682 36.44 -13.99 8.43
CA ALA A 682 35.05 -13.98 8.88
C ALA A 682 34.32 -12.74 8.35
N THR A 683 33.00 -12.70 8.50
CA THR A 683 32.19 -11.52 8.15
C THR A 683 31.12 -11.30 9.21
N VAL A 684 30.79 -10.04 9.47
CA VAL A 684 29.76 -9.67 10.45
C VAL A 684 28.41 -9.63 9.77
N VAL A 685 27.49 -10.44 10.29
CA VAL A 685 26.14 -10.60 9.77
C VAL A 685 25.16 -9.89 10.70
N PRO A 686 24.45 -8.85 10.22
CA PRO A 686 23.38 -8.23 11.01
C PRO A 686 22.18 -9.17 11.11
N GLU A 687 21.57 -9.21 12.29
CA GLU A 687 20.32 -9.90 12.56
C GLU A 687 19.28 -8.94 13.11
N PHE A 688 18.12 -8.93 12.48
CA PHE A 688 16.94 -8.23 12.98
C PHE A 688 15.94 -9.23 13.52
N TYR A 689 15.52 -9.01 14.75
CA TYR A 689 14.55 -9.83 15.48
C TYR A 689 13.58 -8.92 16.21
N SER A 690 12.48 -9.49 16.68
CA SER A 690 11.47 -8.69 17.39
C SER A 690 10.89 -9.40 18.59
N ASP A 691 10.45 -8.58 19.53
CA ASP A 691 9.68 -9.02 20.68
C ASP A 691 8.31 -9.55 20.23
N ARG A 692 7.92 -10.73 20.70
CA ARG A 692 6.66 -11.38 20.31
C ARG A 692 5.41 -10.60 20.71
N LEU A 693 5.43 -9.87 21.82
CA LEU A 693 4.27 -9.17 22.36
C LEU A 693 4.16 -7.74 21.86
N THR A 694 5.29 -7.03 21.76
CA THR A 694 5.29 -5.63 21.34
C THR A 694 5.48 -5.46 19.84
N GLY A 695 6.16 -6.41 19.18
CA GLY A 695 6.62 -6.29 17.80
C GLY A 695 7.78 -5.30 17.64
N GLU A 696 8.34 -4.79 18.74
CA GLU A 696 9.50 -3.92 18.71
C GLU A 696 10.69 -4.65 18.09
N ILE A 697 11.33 -3.97 17.14
CA ILE A 697 12.47 -4.50 16.39
C ILE A 697 13.74 -4.22 17.19
N PHE A 698 14.65 -5.18 17.18
CA PHE A 698 15.98 -5.09 17.72
C PHE A 698 16.98 -5.56 16.67
N GLN A 699 18.20 -5.05 16.77
CA GLN A 699 19.31 -5.51 15.94
C GLN A 699 20.39 -6.11 16.84
N THR A 700 20.99 -7.20 16.37
CA THR A 700 22.25 -7.71 16.87
C THR A 700 23.13 -8.08 15.68
N SER A 701 24.35 -8.53 15.94
CA SER A 701 25.25 -9.04 14.92
C SER A 701 25.81 -10.38 15.38
N PHE A 702 26.12 -11.25 14.42
CA PHE A 702 26.92 -12.43 14.67
C PHE A 702 28.01 -12.56 13.63
N ILE A 703 29.03 -13.34 13.95
CA ILE A 703 30.19 -13.49 13.09
C ILE A 703 30.06 -14.83 12.37
N ALA A 704 30.04 -14.77 11.04
CA ALA A 704 29.99 -15.95 10.19
C ALA A 704 31.41 -16.30 9.75
N VAL A 705 31.87 -17.48 10.16
CA VAL A 705 33.17 -18.04 9.76
C VAL A 705 32.93 -19.23 8.83
N PRO A 706 33.31 -19.16 7.55
CA PRO A 706 33.17 -20.29 6.66
C PRO A 706 34.18 -21.40 7.04
N PRO A 707 33.93 -22.68 6.70
CA PRO A 707 34.85 -23.77 6.96
C PRO A 707 36.18 -23.54 6.23
N ALA A 708 37.28 -24.08 6.75
CA ALA A 708 38.63 -23.87 6.21
C ALA A 708 38.75 -24.20 4.70
N ARG A 709 37.99 -25.19 4.22
CA ARG A 709 37.93 -25.58 2.79
C ARG A 709 37.18 -24.61 1.87
N TYR A 710 36.55 -23.56 2.41
CA TYR A 710 35.84 -22.59 1.58
C TYR A 710 36.82 -21.76 0.75
N ARG A 711 36.67 -21.82 -0.57
CA ARG A 711 37.46 -20.99 -1.49
C ARG A 711 36.87 -19.58 -1.56
N TRP A 712 37.62 -18.61 -1.03
CA TRP A 712 37.27 -17.20 -1.12
C TRP A 712 37.36 -16.72 -2.57
N PRO A 713 36.46 -15.84 -3.04
CA PRO A 713 36.57 -15.23 -4.36
C PRO A 713 37.94 -14.55 -4.57
N SER A 714 38.58 -14.80 -5.70
CA SER A 714 39.92 -14.25 -6.03
C SER A 714 39.96 -12.72 -6.10
N GLN A 715 38.80 -12.07 -6.29
CA GLN A 715 38.63 -10.61 -6.29
C GLN A 715 38.60 -9.99 -4.88
N LEU A 716 38.71 -10.80 -3.82
CA LEU A 716 38.68 -10.39 -2.41
C LEU A 716 40.03 -10.72 -1.74
N VAL A 717 41.11 -10.17 -2.29
CA VAL A 717 42.47 -10.26 -1.73
C VAL A 717 42.64 -9.32 -0.52
N ASP A 718 43.64 -9.62 0.30
CA ASP A 718 44.08 -8.78 1.43
C ASP A 718 44.41 -7.37 0.92
N GLY A 719 43.96 -6.33 1.62
CA GLY A 719 44.13 -4.92 1.20
C GLY A 719 43.09 -4.39 0.18
N SER A 720 42.08 -5.18 -0.21
CA SER A 720 40.92 -4.66 -0.94
C SER A 720 40.03 -3.77 -0.05
N SER A 721 39.17 -2.93 -0.62
CA SER A 721 38.17 -2.15 0.16
C SER A 721 37.18 -3.02 0.95
N ALA A 722 37.13 -4.32 0.65
CA ALA A 722 36.36 -5.31 1.40
C ALA A 722 37.10 -5.84 2.64
N ASP A 723 38.41 -5.64 2.77
CA ASP A 723 39.16 -5.95 3.97
C ASP A 723 38.89 -4.88 5.03
N GLN A 724 38.20 -5.27 6.10
CA GLN A 724 37.85 -4.41 7.23
C GLN A 724 38.85 -4.57 8.40
N GLY A 725 39.99 -5.22 8.16
CA GLY A 725 41.06 -5.42 9.12
C GLY A 725 40.75 -6.51 10.15
N ARG A 726 41.35 -6.38 11.33
CA ARG A 726 41.16 -7.33 12.43
C ARG A 726 39.79 -7.15 13.08
N LEU A 727 39.13 -8.27 13.36
CA LEU A 727 37.90 -8.30 14.15
C LEU A 727 38.23 -8.58 15.60
N ASP A 728 37.77 -7.74 16.51
CA ASP A 728 37.73 -8.01 17.94
C ASP A 728 36.29 -8.41 18.33
N PRO A 729 36.03 -9.70 18.61
CA PRO A 729 34.72 -10.16 19.07
C PRO A 729 34.27 -9.57 20.40
N LYS A 730 35.17 -8.92 21.15
CA LYS A 730 34.91 -8.25 22.43
C LYS A 730 34.87 -6.73 22.31
N ALA A 731 34.90 -6.19 21.11
CA ALA A 731 34.82 -4.74 20.89
C ALA A 731 33.58 -4.15 21.59
N PRO A 732 33.72 -3.00 22.27
CA PRO A 732 32.57 -2.34 22.89
C PRO A 732 31.59 -1.85 21.82
N ALA A 733 30.31 -1.81 22.17
CA ALA A 733 29.30 -1.16 21.33
C ALA A 733 29.56 0.35 21.23
N PRO A 734 29.17 0.99 20.12
CA PRO A 734 29.14 2.46 20.05
C PRO A 734 28.18 3.02 21.11
N THR A 735 28.40 4.27 21.52
CA THR A 735 27.44 5.02 22.34
C THR A 735 26.52 5.79 21.40
N ALA A 736 25.28 5.31 21.25
CA ALA A 736 24.23 6.00 20.50
C ALA A 736 23.40 6.87 21.47
N ARG A 737 23.17 8.14 21.13
CA ARG A 737 22.39 9.08 21.95
C ARG A 737 21.13 9.49 21.22
N ASP A 738 20.02 9.61 21.96
CA ASP A 738 18.75 10.04 21.39
C ASP A 738 18.83 11.44 20.76
N ASP A 739 18.09 11.62 19.68
CA ASP A 739 17.98 12.87 18.93
C ASP A 739 16.61 13.51 19.13
N SER A 740 16.52 14.80 18.80
CA SER A 740 15.25 15.52 18.70
C SER A 740 15.21 16.45 17.49
N ALA A 741 14.01 16.65 16.94
CA ALA A 741 13.76 17.58 15.85
C ALA A 741 12.39 18.25 15.99
N SER A 742 12.21 19.41 15.38
CA SER A 742 10.92 20.08 15.22
C SER A 742 10.69 20.41 13.75
N VAL A 743 9.44 20.31 13.30
CA VAL A 743 9.06 20.57 11.91
C VAL A 743 7.66 21.17 11.86
N SER A 744 7.40 22.04 10.90
CA SER A 744 6.04 22.51 10.63
C SER A 744 5.18 21.39 10.05
N ARG A 745 3.87 21.46 10.26
CA ARG A 745 2.89 20.67 9.50
C ARG A 745 3.19 20.75 7.99
N ASN A 746 3.18 19.60 7.32
CA ASN A 746 3.51 19.46 5.89
C ASN A 746 4.94 19.88 5.48
N GLY A 747 5.84 20.13 6.45
CA GLY A 747 7.24 20.49 6.21
C GLY A 747 8.17 19.28 6.15
N LYS A 748 9.49 19.52 6.12
CA LYS A 748 10.53 18.48 6.19
C LYS A 748 11.61 18.88 7.19
N ALA A 749 12.18 17.91 7.89
CA ALA A 749 13.34 18.09 8.77
C ALA A 749 14.47 17.14 8.36
N THR A 750 15.70 17.65 8.27
CA THR A 750 16.91 16.82 8.08
C THR A 750 17.63 16.67 9.41
N ILE A 751 17.94 15.44 9.80
CA ILE A 751 18.40 15.07 11.15
C ILE A 751 19.73 14.32 11.03
N ALA A 752 20.80 14.93 11.55
CA ALA A 752 22.15 14.38 11.54
C ALA A 752 22.40 13.51 12.79
N VAL A 753 21.80 12.31 12.80
CA VAL A 753 21.75 11.41 13.97
C VAL A 753 23.12 10.93 14.48
N LEU A 754 24.18 11.01 13.67
CA LEU A 754 25.53 10.59 14.10
C LEU A 754 26.31 11.69 14.82
N SER A 755 25.79 12.92 14.90
CA SER A 755 26.52 14.08 15.41
C SER A 755 26.82 14.01 16.91
N ASN A 756 25.92 13.40 17.68
CA ASN A 756 25.99 13.18 19.12
C ASN A 756 26.48 11.75 19.50
N ASP A 757 26.63 10.85 18.53
CA ASP A 757 27.09 9.46 18.72
C ASP A 757 28.62 9.34 18.84
N ARG A 758 29.15 8.30 19.50
CA ARG A 758 30.60 8.07 19.66
C ARG A 758 30.98 6.60 19.54
N SER A 759 32.16 6.30 18.98
CA SER A 759 32.75 4.94 18.94
C SER A 759 34.27 4.97 19.13
N ASN A 760 34.80 4.01 19.89
CA ASN A 760 36.23 3.95 20.27
C ASN A 760 37.14 3.44 19.15
N ASP A 761 36.61 2.69 18.19
CA ASP A 761 37.30 2.10 17.04
C ASP A 761 37.25 2.99 15.76
N GLY A 762 36.56 4.13 15.86
CA GLY A 762 36.30 5.07 14.77
C GLY A 762 35.35 4.52 13.70
N GLY A 763 34.65 5.41 13.00
CA GLY A 763 33.72 5.05 11.93
C GLY A 763 32.37 4.53 12.45
N MET A 764 31.30 5.25 12.11
CA MET A 764 29.93 4.89 12.47
C MET A 764 29.04 5.01 11.24
N THR A 765 28.14 4.04 11.07
CA THR A 765 27.18 4.05 9.97
C THR A 765 25.82 3.58 10.47
N PRO A 766 24.69 4.19 10.07
CA PRO A 766 23.40 3.63 10.41
C PRO A 766 23.24 2.28 9.71
N SER A 767 22.73 1.28 10.44
CA SER A 767 22.57 -0.10 9.95
C SER A 767 21.13 -0.52 9.74
N GLY A 768 20.17 0.32 10.14
CA GLY A 768 18.74 0.16 9.94
C GLY A 768 17.98 1.20 10.75
N TYR A 769 16.67 1.27 10.55
CA TYR A 769 15.76 2.14 11.30
C TYR A 769 14.35 1.54 11.35
N THR A 770 13.43 2.21 12.04
CA THR A 770 11.99 1.90 12.04
C THR A 770 11.20 3.03 11.37
N TYR A 771 10.01 2.72 10.86
CA TYR A 771 9.12 3.78 10.39
C TYR A 771 8.46 4.47 11.58
N PRO A 772 8.34 5.81 11.56
CA PRO A 772 7.50 6.52 12.50
C PRO A 772 6.02 6.24 12.22
N ARG A 773 5.14 6.53 13.19
CA ARG A 773 3.71 6.22 13.04
C ARG A 773 3.04 7.19 12.07
N ASN A 774 3.40 8.47 12.13
CA ASN A 774 2.65 9.56 11.50
C ASN A 774 3.48 10.32 10.45
N GLY A 775 4.49 9.68 9.86
CA GLY A 775 5.37 10.32 8.88
C GLY A 775 6.13 9.35 7.98
N ASN A 776 6.89 9.93 7.07
CA ASN A 776 7.85 9.28 6.20
C ASN A 776 9.26 9.56 6.72
N VAL A 777 10.14 8.57 6.62
CA VAL A 777 11.57 8.73 6.87
C VAL A 777 12.34 8.20 5.67
N THR A 778 13.33 8.97 5.22
CA THR A 778 14.29 8.55 4.18
C THR A 778 15.70 8.76 4.69
N GLN A 779 16.53 7.72 4.61
CA GLN A 779 17.95 7.82 4.93
C GLN A 779 18.72 8.38 3.73
N LEU A 780 19.54 9.40 3.98
CA LEU A 780 20.44 10.00 2.98
C LEU A 780 21.78 9.25 2.93
N ALA A 781 22.52 9.40 1.83
CA ALA A 781 23.80 8.73 1.62
C ALA A 781 24.86 9.09 2.67
N ASN A 782 24.78 10.28 3.27
CA ASN A 782 25.67 10.73 4.35
C ASN A 782 25.30 10.18 5.74
N GLY A 783 24.25 9.36 5.85
CA GLY A 783 23.77 8.79 7.11
C GLY A 783 22.77 9.67 7.89
N SER A 784 22.45 10.86 7.41
CA SER A 784 21.35 11.67 7.98
C SER A 784 19.98 11.15 7.55
N PHE A 785 18.93 11.55 8.26
CA PHE A 785 17.55 11.18 7.96
C PHE A 785 16.71 12.41 7.60
N VAL A 786 15.84 12.28 6.60
CA VAL A 786 14.79 13.27 6.30
C VAL A 786 13.47 12.74 6.84
N TYR A 787 12.83 13.51 7.72
CA TYR A 787 11.47 13.26 8.22
C TYR A 787 10.47 14.19 7.53
N GLU A 788 9.33 13.64 7.11
CA GLU A 788 8.19 14.35 6.52
C GLU A 788 6.90 13.82 7.18
N PRO A 789 6.15 14.62 7.94
CA PRO A 789 4.91 14.16 8.56
C PRO A 789 3.87 13.84 7.48
N PHE A 790 2.96 12.91 7.78
CA PHE A 790 1.79 12.68 6.95
C PHE A 790 0.97 13.97 6.84
N PRO A 791 0.24 14.17 5.73
CA PRO A 791 -0.47 15.42 5.52
C PRO A 791 -1.43 15.74 6.67
N ASP A 792 -1.40 17.00 7.08
CA ASP A 792 -2.24 17.58 8.13
C ASP A 792 -1.98 17.06 9.57
N PHE A 793 -1.04 16.12 9.76
CA PHE A 793 -0.64 15.66 11.09
C PHE A 793 0.02 16.79 11.90
N SER A 794 -0.28 16.83 13.19
CA SER A 794 0.39 17.65 14.20
C SER A 794 0.44 16.89 15.51
N GLY A 795 1.53 17.05 16.27
CA GLY A 795 1.78 16.32 17.51
C GLY A 795 3.16 15.67 17.52
N SER A 796 3.31 14.67 18.39
CA SER A 796 4.57 13.95 18.59
C SER A 796 4.66 12.74 17.68
N ASP A 797 5.84 12.50 17.12
CA ASP A 797 6.16 11.28 16.39
C ASP A 797 7.58 10.83 16.74
N SER A 798 7.91 9.58 16.45
CA SER A 798 9.24 9.05 16.77
C SER A 798 9.60 7.86 15.89
N PHE A 799 10.89 7.70 15.63
CA PHE A 799 11.44 6.48 15.06
C PHE A 799 12.76 6.12 15.74
N THR A 800 13.19 4.86 15.62
CA THR A 800 14.47 4.40 16.16
C THR A 800 15.42 4.04 15.04
N TYR A 801 16.72 4.22 15.28
CA TYR A 801 17.77 3.79 14.38
C TYR A 801 18.82 2.96 15.12
N TRP A 802 19.56 2.17 14.35
CA TRP A 802 20.74 1.47 14.83
C TRP A 802 21.98 2.06 14.19
N VAL A 803 23.01 2.30 14.99
CA VAL A 803 24.34 2.65 14.53
C VAL A 803 25.25 1.45 14.74
N ARG A 804 26.08 1.16 13.74
CA ARG A 804 27.15 0.15 13.84
C ARG A 804 28.51 0.81 13.78
N ASN A 805 29.45 0.25 14.52
CA ASN A 805 30.87 0.59 14.41
C ASN A 805 31.58 -0.28 13.35
N ARG A 806 32.91 -0.10 13.19
CA ARG A 806 33.72 -0.88 12.25
C ARG A 806 33.79 -2.35 12.61
N GLN A 807 33.74 -2.68 13.90
CA GLN A 807 33.67 -4.06 14.40
C GLN A 807 32.29 -4.70 14.19
N GLY A 808 31.31 -3.94 13.69
CA GLY A 808 29.94 -4.40 13.40
C GLY A 808 29.08 -4.60 14.65
N VAL A 809 29.54 -4.12 15.80
CA VAL A 809 28.76 -4.03 17.05
C VAL A 809 27.79 -2.87 16.90
N VAL A 810 26.57 -3.05 17.42
CA VAL A 810 25.44 -2.14 17.20
C VAL A 810 24.96 -1.51 18.50
N ALA A 811 24.52 -0.27 18.42
CA ALA A 811 23.75 0.41 19.46
C ALA A 811 22.50 1.05 18.85
N ARG A 812 21.51 1.34 19.70
CA ARG A 812 20.19 1.85 19.31
C ARG A 812 19.96 3.21 19.94
N ALA A 813 19.35 4.12 19.20
CA ALA A 813 18.86 5.41 19.68
C ALA A 813 17.51 5.76 19.05
N THR A 814 16.83 6.74 19.65
CA THR A 814 15.51 7.22 19.25
C THR A 814 15.59 8.66 18.76
N VAL A 815 14.88 8.95 17.68
CA VAL A 815 14.65 10.30 17.19
C VAL A 815 13.24 10.72 17.58
N ASN A 816 13.12 11.77 18.39
CA ASN A 816 11.84 12.35 18.80
C ASN A 816 11.51 13.58 17.94
N VAL A 817 10.34 13.61 17.30
CA VAL A 817 9.94 14.70 16.41
C VAL A 817 8.69 15.40 16.94
N SER A 818 8.75 16.73 17.04
CA SER A 818 7.60 17.59 17.33
C SER A 818 7.09 18.26 16.05
N VAL A 819 5.87 17.92 15.64
CA VAL A 819 5.20 18.50 14.46
C VAL A 819 4.25 19.60 14.93
N ARG A 820 4.51 20.84 14.52
CA ARG A 820 3.79 22.04 14.99
C ARG A 820 2.96 22.69 13.89
#